data_AF-A0A0W0UJ85-F1
#
_entry.id   AF-A0A0W0UJ85-F1
#
_cell.length_a   1.000
_cell.length_b   1.000
_cell.length_c   1.000
_cell.angle_alpha   90.00
_cell.angle_beta   90.00
_cell.angle_gamma   90.00
#
_symmetry.space_group_name_H-M   'P 1'
#
loop_
_entity.id
_entity.type
_entity.pdbx_description
1 polymer ?
#
loop_
_entity_poly.entity_id
_entity_poly.type
_entity_poly.pdbx_seq_one_letter_code
_entity_poly.pdbx_strand_id
1 'polypeptide(L)'
;MTTVRKMLVTSALPYANGHLHLGHLVEHVQTDIWVRTHKMFGHECISVCGDDAHGTPIMLKAEQLGITPEELTTQIKDSHERDFKAFAIDYDCYHTTHSEENRVLASQIYQQLQASGDIIKKTIRQAYDPVKQMFLPDRYVKGTCPKCGTPDQYGDNCESCGATYSPTDLVDAISAISGAKPIEKDSEHYFFDLPRYEELLKNWTRKGHLQTEVANKLDEWFAAGLKQWDISRDAPYFGFKIPGTEDKYFYVWLDAPIGYMASFKKYCDENGASFEEFWNKDSTTELYHFVGKDIVYFHALFWPAILAGSGHRLPTAVFTHGFLTVDGQKMSKSRGTFIEARTYLDHLNPEYLRYYFAAKLNGRVDDLDLNFDDFINRVNADLVGKIVNIASRCAGFINKRFDNQLGTALSEPALYDSLLAARQEIIDGFIQRDYARAIRQIMECADRVNQYIDTNKPWVLAKDPERMSDVQAICTMGLNLFRLLIGFLKPVLPMMAQAAETFLNCEPLTWETLKKPLLNHRINLFTPLMVRVEREKIEAMLTQTRGNTVSEEKKQPQNTDNIISIEEFSKIDLRVARIVAAEEVEGADKLLRLQLDLGDSQKQVFAGIKSAYAPSDLIGRLTVMVANLAPRTMRFGVSEGMVLAAGDGKGLFLLQPDSGAVPGMKIK
;
A
#
# COMPACT_ATOMS: atom_id res chain seq x y z
N MET A 1 -7.84 13.40 39.39
CA MET A 1 -7.55 13.93 38.05
C MET A 1 -6.60 12.95 37.41
N THR A 2 -6.98 12.31 36.30
CA THR A 2 -6.08 11.47 35.51
C THR A 2 -4.93 12.34 35.02
N THR A 3 -3.70 11.91 35.23
CA THR A 3 -2.49 12.62 34.78
C THR A 3 -2.56 12.79 33.26
N VAL A 4 -2.40 14.01 32.76
CA VAL A 4 -2.35 14.27 31.31
C VAL A 4 -1.08 13.64 30.76
N ARG A 5 -1.23 12.65 29.87
CA ARG A 5 -0.11 11.97 29.20
C ARG A 5 0.35 12.82 28.01
N LYS A 6 1.66 12.82 27.77
CA LYS A 6 2.29 13.42 26.59
C LYS A 6 2.82 12.32 25.68
N MET A 7 2.40 12.34 24.42
CA MET A 7 2.70 11.29 23.45
C MET A 7 3.15 11.93 22.14
N LEU A 8 4.20 11.37 21.55
CA LEU A 8 4.60 11.61 20.18
C LEU A 8 4.29 10.35 19.37
N VAL A 9 3.50 10.51 18.31
CA VAL A 9 3.04 9.42 17.46
C VAL A 9 3.51 9.68 16.04
N THR A 10 4.02 8.66 15.36
CA THR A 10 4.41 8.76 13.96
C THR A 10 3.75 7.66 13.14
N SER A 11 3.54 7.94 11.85
CA SER A 11 3.39 6.90 10.83
C SER A 11 4.71 6.77 10.07
N ALA A 12 4.90 5.71 9.30
CA ALA A 12 6.02 5.59 8.37
C ALA A 12 5.99 6.75 7.36
N LEU A 13 7.18 7.21 6.96
CA LEU A 13 7.32 8.30 6.00
C LEU A 13 7.06 7.76 4.58
N PRO A 14 6.02 8.22 3.86
CA PRO A 14 5.78 7.79 2.50
C PRO A 14 6.94 8.19 1.58
N TYR A 15 7.36 7.29 0.72
CA TYR A 15 8.49 7.53 -0.18
C TYR A 15 8.11 8.49 -1.31
N ALA A 16 8.91 9.54 -1.54
CA ALA A 16 8.56 10.66 -2.42
C ALA A 16 8.83 10.40 -3.92
N ASN A 17 8.55 9.18 -4.40
CA ASN A 17 8.74 8.79 -5.80
C ASN A 17 7.42 8.51 -6.56
N GLY A 18 6.28 8.59 -5.88
CA GLY A 18 4.95 8.33 -6.45
C GLY A 18 3.84 8.73 -5.49
N HIS A 19 2.61 8.79 -6.01
CA HIS A 19 1.43 9.17 -5.23
C HIS A 19 1.03 8.09 -4.21
N LEU A 20 0.26 8.50 -3.20
CA LEU A 20 -0.31 7.57 -2.22
C LEU A 20 -1.29 6.59 -2.88
N HIS A 21 -1.29 5.35 -2.39
CA HIS A 21 -2.28 4.34 -2.71
C HIS A 21 -2.99 3.85 -1.45
N LEU A 22 -4.09 3.08 -1.62
CA LEU A 22 -4.92 2.65 -0.49
C LEU A 22 -4.16 1.83 0.58
N GLY A 23 -3.09 1.11 0.19
CA GLY A 23 -2.21 0.45 1.15
C GLY A 23 -1.57 1.38 2.19
N HIS A 24 -1.09 2.56 1.77
CA HIS A 24 -0.56 3.56 2.71
C HIS A 24 -1.65 4.01 3.69
N LEU A 25 -2.88 4.18 3.19
CA LEU A 25 -3.99 4.65 4.03
C LEU A 25 -4.39 3.68 5.13
N VAL A 26 -4.05 2.39 5.05
CA VAL A 26 -4.26 1.46 6.18
C VAL A 26 -3.50 1.95 7.41
N GLU A 27 -2.21 2.26 7.24
CA GLU A 27 -1.35 2.74 8.32
C GLU A 27 -1.85 4.09 8.84
N HIS A 28 -2.01 5.06 7.94
CA HIS A 28 -2.27 6.43 8.34
C HIS A 28 -3.68 6.62 8.94
N VAL A 29 -4.69 5.89 8.45
CA VAL A 29 -6.01 5.84 9.10
C VAL A 29 -5.92 5.15 10.45
N GLN A 30 -5.14 4.07 10.56
CA GLN A 30 -4.98 3.37 11.83
C GLN A 30 -4.35 4.29 12.89
N THR A 31 -3.29 5.00 12.54
CA THR A 31 -2.61 5.98 13.39
C THR A 31 -3.56 7.11 13.79
N ASP A 32 -4.28 7.69 12.82
CA ASP A 32 -5.17 8.83 13.06
C ASP A 32 -6.35 8.48 13.99
N ILE A 33 -6.94 7.29 13.86
CA ILE A 33 -7.96 6.79 14.81
C ILE A 33 -7.41 6.73 16.24
N TRP A 34 -6.18 6.23 16.40
CA TRP A 34 -5.54 6.12 17.71
C TRP A 34 -5.26 7.49 18.32
N VAL A 35 -4.67 8.39 17.53
CA VAL A 35 -4.38 9.77 17.93
C VAL A 35 -5.67 10.50 18.34
N ARG A 36 -6.73 10.42 17.53
CA ARG A 36 -8.03 11.04 17.84
C ARG A 36 -8.63 10.48 19.12
N THR A 37 -8.50 9.18 19.37
CA THR A 37 -8.95 8.54 20.62
C THR A 37 -8.27 9.18 21.83
N HIS A 38 -6.95 9.37 21.78
CA HIS A 38 -6.18 9.99 22.86
C HIS A 38 -6.42 11.49 23.00
N LYS A 39 -6.52 12.24 21.89
CA LYS A 39 -6.90 13.66 21.90
C LYS A 39 -8.28 13.88 22.53
N MET A 40 -9.24 12.96 22.32
CA MET A 40 -10.57 13.02 22.95
C MET A 40 -10.56 12.82 24.48
N PHE A 41 -9.46 12.33 25.07
CA PHE A 41 -9.25 12.34 26.52
C PHE A 41 -8.66 13.66 27.04
N GLY A 42 -8.24 14.56 26.15
CA GLY A 42 -7.46 15.74 26.51
C GLY A 42 -5.98 15.43 26.77
N HIS A 43 -5.46 14.30 26.28
CA HIS A 43 -4.02 14.05 26.28
C HIS A 43 -3.32 14.90 25.23
N GLU A 44 -2.07 15.27 25.52
CA GLU A 44 -1.19 15.92 24.55
C GLU A 44 -0.61 14.83 23.64
N CYS A 45 -1.34 14.50 22.58
CA CYS A 45 -0.97 13.46 21.63
C CYS A 45 -0.59 14.10 20.30
N ILE A 46 0.70 14.38 20.12
CA ILE A 46 1.25 15.05 18.95
C ILE A 46 1.55 14.00 17.88
N SER A 47 0.97 14.17 16.69
CA SER A 47 1.15 13.29 15.54
C SER A 47 2.01 13.96 14.48
N VAL A 48 3.16 13.35 14.14
CA VAL A 48 4.07 13.89 13.13
C VAL A 48 4.34 12.87 12.03
N CYS A 49 4.54 13.36 10.81
CA CYS A 49 4.94 12.56 9.65
C CYS A 49 5.73 13.42 8.67
N GLY A 50 6.02 12.89 7.50
CA GLY A 50 6.68 13.58 6.40
C GLY A 50 6.99 12.63 5.25
N ASP A 51 7.51 13.19 4.17
CA ASP A 51 7.96 12.41 3.02
C ASP A 51 9.41 11.94 3.19
N ASP A 52 9.68 10.68 2.84
CA ASP A 52 11.04 10.19 2.65
C ASP A 52 11.52 10.57 1.23
N ALA A 53 12.38 11.58 1.18
CA ALA A 53 12.75 12.30 -0.01
C ALA A 53 14.13 11.93 -0.58
N HIS A 54 14.89 11.01 0.02
CA HIS A 54 16.26 10.71 -0.46
C HIS A 54 16.37 9.38 -1.21
N GLY A 55 17.40 9.27 -2.05
CA GLY A 55 17.82 8.01 -2.64
C GLY A 55 17.86 7.96 -4.16
N THR A 56 18.56 6.93 -4.65
CA THR A 56 18.72 6.65 -6.08
C THR A 56 17.41 6.59 -6.88
N PRO A 57 16.31 5.95 -6.43
CA PRO A 57 15.10 5.92 -7.24
C PRO A 57 14.43 7.28 -7.43
N ILE A 58 14.51 8.18 -6.45
CA ILE A 58 14.02 9.56 -6.60
C ILE A 58 14.86 10.30 -7.63
N MET A 59 16.19 10.20 -7.52
CA MET A 59 17.12 10.78 -8.49
C MET A 59 16.85 10.30 -9.93
N LEU A 60 16.68 8.99 -10.12
CA LEU A 60 16.39 8.41 -11.44
C LEU A 60 15.00 8.79 -11.95
N LYS A 61 13.99 8.87 -11.07
CA LYS A 61 12.65 9.28 -11.46
C LYS A 61 12.61 10.75 -11.88
N ALA A 62 13.33 11.62 -11.16
CA ALA A 62 13.48 13.02 -11.52
C ALA A 62 14.17 13.18 -12.89
N GLU A 63 15.25 12.43 -13.12
CA GLU A 63 15.95 12.39 -14.42
C GLU A 63 15.00 11.93 -15.56
N GLN A 64 14.21 10.87 -15.34
CA GLN A 64 13.22 10.38 -16.30
C GLN A 64 12.14 11.41 -16.64
N LEU A 65 11.77 12.25 -15.68
CA LEU A 65 10.77 13.30 -15.84
C LEU A 65 11.36 14.61 -16.37
N GLY A 66 12.69 14.74 -16.41
CA GLY A 66 13.38 15.96 -16.84
C GLY A 66 13.26 17.12 -15.83
N ILE A 67 13.11 16.82 -14.54
CA ILE A 67 13.00 17.79 -13.44
C ILE A 67 14.06 17.50 -12.38
N THR A 68 14.27 18.41 -11.41
CA THR A 68 15.20 18.15 -10.30
C THR A 68 14.59 17.23 -9.24
N PRO A 69 15.39 16.49 -8.46
CA PRO A 69 14.89 15.72 -7.32
C PRO A 69 14.11 16.59 -6.30
N GLU A 70 14.54 17.82 -6.07
CA GLU A 70 13.86 18.78 -5.19
C GLU A 70 12.48 19.18 -5.75
N GLU A 71 12.37 19.42 -7.05
CA GLU A 71 11.09 19.70 -7.70
C GLU A 71 10.15 18.49 -7.62
N LEU A 72 10.64 17.27 -7.88
CA LEU A 72 9.85 16.04 -7.77
C LEU A 72 9.32 15.85 -6.35
N THR A 73 10.21 15.88 -5.36
CA THR A 73 9.85 15.60 -3.96
C THR A 73 8.92 16.66 -3.37
N THR A 74 9.07 17.93 -3.78
CA THR A 74 8.11 19.00 -3.42
C THR A 74 6.73 18.73 -3.99
N GLN A 75 6.62 18.39 -5.28
CA GLN A 75 5.34 18.08 -5.92
C GLN A 75 4.64 16.86 -5.32
N ILE A 76 5.40 15.82 -4.99
CA ILE A 76 4.87 14.60 -4.37
C ILE A 76 4.41 14.88 -2.94
N LYS A 77 5.19 15.64 -2.15
CA LYS A 77 4.78 16.07 -0.81
C LYS A 77 3.46 16.84 -0.82
N ASP A 78 3.32 17.82 -1.73
CA ASP A 78 2.07 18.58 -1.88
C ASP A 78 0.89 17.67 -2.22
N SER A 79 1.12 16.66 -3.08
CA SER A 79 0.11 15.64 -3.39
C SER A 79 -0.27 14.82 -2.16
N HIS A 80 0.71 14.40 -1.35
CA HIS A 80 0.52 13.60 -0.15
C HIS A 80 -0.28 14.36 0.91
N GLU A 81 0.12 15.60 1.24
CA GLU A 81 -0.60 16.43 2.22
C GLU A 81 -2.05 16.69 1.80
N ARG A 82 -2.28 16.96 0.51
CA ARG A 82 -3.62 17.15 -0.04
C ARG A 82 -4.48 15.90 0.08
N ASP A 83 -3.91 14.73 -0.21
CA ASP A 83 -4.61 13.45 -0.13
C ASP A 83 -4.89 13.07 1.34
N PHE A 84 -3.91 13.19 2.25
CA PHE A 84 -4.11 12.94 3.68
C PHE A 84 -5.22 13.81 4.28
N LYS A 85 -5.17 15.12 4.01
CA LYS A 85 -6.21 16.05 4.47
C LYS A 85 -7.59 15.67 3.93
N ALA A 86 -7.67 15.26 2.67
CA ALA A 86 -8.93 14.81 2.08
C ALA A 86 -9.46 13.49 2.68
N PHE A 87 -8.58 12.62 3.19
CA PHE A 87 -8.95 11.45 4.00
C PHE A 87 -9.17 11.76 5.50
N ALA A 88 -9.25 13.05 5.85
CA ALA A 88 -9.38 13.52 7.23
C ALA A 88 -8.28 12.99 8.17
N ILE A 89 -7.08 12.79 7.63
CA ILE A 89 -5.87 12.50 8.42
C ILE A 89 -5.20 13.84 8.69
N ASP A 90 -5.10 14.19 9.97
CA ASP A 90 -4.65 15.51 10.41
C ASP A 90 -3.40 15.37 11.29
N TYR A 91 -2.24 15.55 10.67
CA TYR A 91 -0.96 15.58 11.36
C TYR A 91 -0.76 16.95 12.01
N ASP A 92 -0.26 16.97 13.24
CA ASP A 92 0.16 18.21 13.89
C ASP A 92 1.38 18.81 13.18
N CYS A 93 2.21 17.98 12.55
CA CYS A 93 3.24 18.42 11.60
C CYS A 93 3.48 17.38 10.49
N TYR A 94 3.48 17.83 9.23
CA TYR A 94 3.92 17.04 8.08
C TYR A 94 5.14 17.72 7.44
N HIS A 95 6.22 16.97 7.26
CA HIS A 95 7.51 17.52 6.85
C HIS A 95 8.18 16.70 5.73
N THR A 96 9.51 16.76 5.61
CA THR A 96 10.31 16.01 4.64
C THR A 96 11.66 15.64 5.24
N THR A 97 12.20 14.48 4.86
CA THR A 97 13.58 14.10 5.23
C THR A 97 14.62 15.00 4.56
N HIS A 98 14.28 15.65 3.44
CA HIS A 98 15.12 16.65 2.78
C HIS A 98 14.91 18.06 3.38
N SER A 99 15.26 18.20 4.67
CA SER A 99 15.13 19.42 5.46
C SER A 99 16.42 19.76 6.20
N GLU A 100 16.58 21.03 6.58
CA GLU A 100 17.77 21.49 7.30
C GLU A 100 17.84 20.86 8.70
N GLU A 101 16.69 20.76 9.38
CA GLU A 101 16.53 20.10 10.67
C GLU A 101 17.03 18.66 10.60
N ASN A 102 16.61 17.90 9.57
CA ASN A 102 17.04 16.52 9.41
C ASN A 102 18.53 16.42 9.06
N ARG A 103 19.05 17.33 8.24
CA ARG A 103 20.47 17.37 7.87
C ARG A 103 21.35 17.58 9.11
N VAL A 104 20.97 18.52 9.97
CA VAL A 104 21.67 18.82 11.22
C VAL A 104 21.60 17.63 12.17
N LEU A 105 20.41 17.08 12.40
CA LEU A 105 20.20 15.94 13.29
C LEU A 105 20.95 14.68 12.81
N ALA A 106 20.87 14.36 11.51
CA ALA A 106 21.59 13.23 10.93
C ALA A 106 23.11 13.38 11.07
N SER A 107 23.64 14.58 10.83
CA SER A 107 25.06 14.88 11.02
C SER A 107 25.49 14.74 12.48
N GLN A 108 24.68 15.25 13.42
CA GLN A 108 24.94 15.17 14.86
C GLN A 108 24.90 13.73 15.37
N ILE A 109 23.86 12.97 15.03
CA ILE A 109 23.73 11.56 15.40
C ILE A 109 24.90 10.75 14.84
N TYR A 110 25.26 10.94 13.56
CA TYR A 110 26.41 10.27 12.98
C TYR A 110 27.72 10.59 13.72
N GLN A 111 27.97 11.85 14.05
CA GLN A 111 29.17 12.26 14.79
C GLN A 111 29.22 11.65 16.19
N GLN A 112 28.08 11.55 16.87
CA GLN A 112 27.98 10.88 18.18
C GLN A 112 28.30 9.39 18.07
N LEU A 113 27.72 8.71 17.08
CA LEU A 113 28.00 7.29 16.79
C LEU A 113 29.46 7.05 16.38
N GLN A 114 30.06 7.99 15.65
CA GLN A 114 31.47 7.91 15.29
C GLN A 114 32.35 8.06 16.53
N ALA A 115 32.03 9.00 17.42
CA ALA A 115 32.77 9.25 18.65
C ALA A 115 32.66 8.08 19.66
N SER A 116 31.55 7.33 19.67
CA SER A 116 31.35 6.12 20.46
C SER A 116 31.98 4.85 19.84
N GLY A 117 32.60 4.97 18.67
CA GLY A 117 33.21 3.88 17.93
C GLY A 117 32.22 2.92 17.28
N ASP A 118 30.97 3.35 17.05
CA ASP A 118 29.94 2.54 16.39
C ASP A 118 29.99 2.60 14.86
N ILE A 119 30.85 3.46 14.30
CA ILE A 119 31.04 3.60 12.85
C ILE A 119 32.33 2.90 12.42
N ILE A 120 32.19 1.92 11.53
CA ILE A 120 33.28 1.08 11.02
C ILE A 120 33.44 1.33 9.52
N LYS A 121 34.68 1.61 9.10
CA LYS A 121 35.01 1.77 7.68
C LYS A 121 35.42 0.44 7.06
N LYS A 122 34.89 0.15 5.87
CA LYS A 122 35.29 -1.04 5.09
C LYS A 122 35.34 -0.69 3.62
N THR A 123 36.33 -1.21 2.91
CA THR A 123 36.31 -1.22 1.45
C THR A 123 35.46 -2.39 0.99
N ILE A 124 34.46 -2.12 0.16
CA ILE A 124 33.64 -3.12 -0.50
C ILE A 124 33.80 -3.00 -2.02
N ARG A 125 33.56 -4.11 -2.71
CA ARG A 125 33.61 -4.18 -4.16
C ARG A 125 32.19 -4.24 -4.68
N GLN A 126 31.80 -3.28 -5.52
CA GLN A 126 30.44 -3.13 -6.02
C GLN A 126 30.41 -2.97 -7.54
N ALA A 127 29.26 -3.26 -8.14
CA ALA A 127 29.01 -3.01 -9.54
C ALA A 127 28.96 -1.50 -9.81
N TYR A 128 29.59 -1.08 -10.89
CA TYR A 128 29.71 0.32 -11.31
C TYR A 128 29.34 0.45 -12.78
N ASP A 129 28.48 1.42 -13.09
CA ASP A 129 28.10 1.78 -14.45
C ASP A 129 29.14 2.78 -15.02
N PRO A 130 29.96 2.38 -16.01
CA PRO A 130 30.98 3.27 -16.56
C PRO A 130 30.41 4.39 -17.43
N VAL A 131 29.17 4.26 -17.93
CA VAL A 131 28.50 5.26 -18.77
C VAL A 131 27.83 6.31 -17.92
N LYS A 132 27.07 5.89 -16.90
CA LYS A 132 26.41 6.81 -15.94
C LYS A 132 27.35 7.29 -14.83
N GLN A 133 28.54 6.70 -14.74
CA GLN A 133 29.56 7.02 -13.75
C GLN A 133 29.03 6.96 -12.31
N MET A 134 28.34 5.86 -11.99
CA MET A 134 27.73 5.66 -10.68
C MET A 134 27.79 4.19 -10.25
N PHE A 135 27.85 3.96 -8.95
CA PHE A 135 27.66 2.61 -8.40
C PHE A 135 26.21 2.17 -8.57
N LEU A 136 26.02 0.88 -8.82
CA LEU A 136 24.73 0.26 -9.04
C LEU A 136 24.31 -0.50 -7.78
N PRO A 137 23.26 -0.03 -7.07
CA PRO A 137 22.56 -0.88 -6.11
C PRO A 137 22.09 -2.17 -6.80
N ASP A 138 22.04 -3.26 -6.06
CA ASP A 138 21.74 -4.62 -6.55
C ASP A 138 20.58 -4.65 -7.54
N ARG A 139 19.44 -4.05 -7.19
CA ARG A 139 18.24 -4.01 -8.06
C ARG A 139 18.41 -3.29 -9.41
N TYR A 140 19.48 -2.53 -9.60
CA TYR A 140 19.83 -1.88 -10.86
C TYR A 140 20.89 -2.66 -11.66
N VAL A 141 21.27 -3.84 -11.18
CA VAL A 141 21.98 -4.84 -11.96
C VAL A 141 20.96 -5.86 -12.45
N LYS A 142 20.95 -6.10 -13.76
CA LYS A 142 20.02 -7.03 -14.42
C LYS A 142 20.80 -8.02 -15.26
N GLY A 143 20.40 -9.28 -15.31
CA GLY A 143 21.06 -10.28 -16.14
C GLY A 143 20.34 -11.61 -16.16
N THR A 144 21.04 -12.66 -16.55
CA THR A 144 20.52 -14.03 -16.61
C THR A 144 20.84 -14.78 -15.32
N CYS A 145 19.85 -15.50 -14.79
CA CYS A 145 20.01 -16.30 -13.58
C CYS A 145 21.16 -17.30 -13.72
N PRO A 146 22.17 -17.29 -12.83
CA PRO A 146 23.28 -18.23 -12.90
C PRO A 146 22.87 -19.67 -12.54
N LYS A 147 21.66 -19.89 -12.02
CA LYS A 147 21.16 -21.21 -11.61
C LYS A 147 20.25 -21.85 -12.66
N CYS A 148 19.20 -21.18 -13.08
CA CYS A 148 18.19 -21.75 -13.98
C CYS A 148 18.24 -21.19 -15.41
N GLY A 149 19.11 -20.22 -15.70
CA GLY A 149 19.24 -19.61 -17.03
C GLY A 149 18.07 -18.71 -17.43
N THR A 150 17.14 -18.41 -16.51
CA THR A 150 16.05 -17.45 -16.79
C THR A 150 16.64 -16.06 -17.03
N PRO A 151 16.37 -15.42 -18.18
CA PRO A 151 16.86 -14.07 -18.46
C PRO A 151 16.15 -13.02 -17.58
N ASP A 152 16.61 -11.77 -17.66
CA ASP A 152 15.94 -10.59 -17.10
C ASP A 152 15.70 -10.60 -15.58
N GLN A 153 16.60 -11.24 -14.82
CA GLN A 153 16.59 -11.22 -13.35
C GLN A 153 17.31 -9.99 -12.81
N TYR A 154 16.85 -9.46 -11.68
CA TYR A 154 17.39 -8.27 -11.04
C TYR A 154 18.08 -8.62 -9.72
N GLY A 155 19.17 -7.91 -9.42
CA GLY A 155 19.83 -7.95 -8.12
C GLY A 155 20.28 -9.33 -7.68
N ASP A 156 19.92 -9.68 -6.45
CA ASP A 156 20.48 -10.79 -5.70
C ASP A 156 19.57 -12.02 -5.66
N ASN A 157 18.45 -12.03 -6.40
CA ASN A 157 17.51 -13.13 -6.42
C ASN A 157 16.91 -13.41 -7.80
N CYS A 158 16.46 -14.65 -8.01
CA CYS A 158 15.73 -15.06 -9.20
C CYS A 158 14.24 -15.25 -8.87
N GLU A 159 13.38 -14.50 -9.55
CA GLU A 159 11.92 -14.60 -9.40
C GLU A 159 11.34 -15.90 -9.98
N SER A 160 12.07 -16.57 -10.87
CA SER A 160 11.63 -17.82 -11.51
C SER A 160 11.95 -19.07 -10.69
N CYS A 161 13.18 -19.21 -10.18
CA CYS A 161 13.59 -20.40 -9.42
C CYS A 161 13.79 -20.15 -7.92
N GLY A 162 13.67 -18.91 -7.45
CA GLY A 162 13.84 -18.53 -6.04
C GLY A 162 15.29 -18.56 -5.54
N ALA A 163 16.28 -18.79 -6.41
CA ALA A 163 17.68 -18.79 -6.03
C ALA A 163 18.15 -17.39 -5.62
N THR A 164 19.06 -17.33 -4.64
CA THR A 164 19.76 -16.09 -4.23
C THR A 164 21.23 -16.16 -4.63
N TYR A 165 21.81 -15.04 -5.02
CA TYR A 165 23.19 -14.90 -5.52
C TYR A 165 23.68 -13.46 -5.38
N SER A 166 24.98 -13.19 -5.58
CA SER A 166 25.44 -11.80 -5.70
C SER A 166 24.98 -11.21 -7.04
N PRO A 167 24.67 -9.91 -7.14
CA PRO A 167 24.36 -9.29 -8.43
C PRO A 167 25.50 -9.42 -9.45
N THR A 168 26.75 -9.59 -8.99
CA THR A 168 27.91 -9.85 -9.87
C THR A 168 27.95 -11.28 -10.40
N ASP A 169 27.18 -12.21 -9.82
CA ASP A 169 27.03 -13.59 -10.30
C ASP A 169 26.06 -13.69 -11.50
N LEU A 170 25.30 -12.62 -11.80
CA LEU A 170 24.39 -12.61 -12.95
C LEU A 170 25.17 -12.77 -14.26
N VAL A 171 24.75 -13.75 -15.07
CA VAL A 171 25.34 -13.98 -16.39
C VAL A 171 24.89 -12.87 -17.33
N ASP A 172 25.81 -12.32 -18.12
CA ASP A 172 25.55 -11.17 -19.00
C ASP A 172 24.91 -9.99 -18.26
N ALA A 173 25.40 -9.71 -17.05
CA ALA A 173 24.96 -8.57 -16.27
C ALA A 173 25.06 -7.26 -17.07
N ILE A 174 24.01 -6.47 -17.00
CA ILE A 174 23.89 -5.12 -17.56
C ILE A 174 23.36 -4.17 -16.47
N SER A 175 23.69 -2.90 -16.61
CA SER A 175 23.06 -1.81 -15.88
C SER A 175 21.60 -1.68 -16.34
N ALA A 176 20.65 -1.76 -15.41
CA ALA A 176 19.25 -1.45 -15.69
C ALA A 176 19.02 0.03 -16.02
N ILE A 177 20.01 0.90 -15.78
CA ILE A 177 19.92 2.35 -15.99
C ILE A 177 20.40 2.71 -17.40
N SER A 178 21.56 2.20 -17.83
CA SER A 178 22.18 2.56 -19.13
C SER A 178 22.22 1.43 -20.15
N GLY A 179 22.00 0.18 -19.74
CA GLY A 179 22.23 -1.01 -20.56
C GLY A 179 23.71 -1.41 -20.70
N ALA A 180 24.65 -0.64 -20.15
CA ALA A 180 26.07 -0.95 -20.22
C ALA A 180 26.43 -2.15 -19.34
N LYS A 181 27.47 -2.91 -19.72
CA LYS A 181 28.03 -3.95 -18.85
C LYS A 181 28.68 -3.30 -17.61
N PRO A 182 28.24 -3.63 -16.38
CA PRO A 182 28.85 -3.07 -15.19
C PRO A 182 30.26 -3.62 -14.99
N ILE A 183 31.12 -2.80 -14.41
CA ILE A 183 32.46 -3.19 -13.96
C ILE A 183 32.50 -3.24 -12.45
N GLU A 184 33.40 -4.03 -11.87
CA GLU A 184 33.61 -4.01 -10.43
C GLU A 184 34.56 -2.88 -10.05
N LYS A 185 34.20 -2.14 -9.00
CA LYS A 185 35.03 -1.07 -8.46
C LYS A 185 35.00 -1.12 -6.93
N ASP A 186 36.15 -0.85 -6.32
CA ASP A 186 36.28 -0.76 -4.87
C ASP A 186 35.81 0.62 -4.39
N SER A 187 35.10 0.64 -3.26
CA SER A 187 34.61 1.84 -2.59
C SER A 187 34.72 1.69 -1.07
N GLU A 188 35.22 2.72 -0.37
CA GLU A 188 35.14 2.77 1.11
C GLU A 188 33.72 3.13 1.54
N HIS A 189 33.12 2.30 2.39
CA HIS A 189 31.79 2.46 2.96
C HIS A 189 31.85 2.51 4.49
N TYR A 190 30.84 3.16 5.07
CA TYR A 190 30.66 3.37 6.50
C TYR A 190 29.55 2.46 6.99
N PHE A 191 29.86 1.64 7.99
CA PHE A 191 28.95 0.67 8.56
C PHE A 191 28.63 1.03 10.01
N PHE A 192 27.36 0.98 10.39
CA PHE A 192 26.93 1.01 11.77
C PHE A 192 27.06 -0.37 12.43
N ASP A 193 27.68 -0.44 13.60
CA ASP A 193 27.94 -1.67 14.34
C ASP A 193 26.73 -2.15 15.15
N LEU A 194 25.62 -2.41 14.45
CA LEU A 194 24.38 -2.96 15.02
C LEU A 194 24.59 -4.15 15.99
N PRO A 195 25.52 -5.11 15.74
CA PRO A 195 25.77 -6.22 16.67
C PRO A 195 26.11 -5.80 18.11
N ARG A 196 26.74 -4.62 18.33
CA ARG A 196 27.05 -4.11 19.67
C ARG A 196 25.81 -3.90 20.54
N TYR A 197 24.64 -3.72 19.91
CA TYR A 197 23.37 -3.41 20.58
C TYR A 197 22.49 -4.65 20.78
N GLU A 198 22.94 -5.84 20.40
CA GLU A 198 22.12 -7.05 20.39
C GLU A 198 21.46 -7.36 21.76
N GLU A 199 22.20 -7.24 22.86
CA GLU A 199 21.66 -7.50 24.21
C GLU A 199 20.57 -6.47 24.59
N LEU A 200 20.80 -5.19 24.29
CA LEU A 200 19.82 -4.13 24.52
C LEU A 200 18.54 -4.41 23.72
N LEU A 201 18.68 -4.77 22.45
CA LEU A 201 17.55 -5.04 21.55
C LEU A 201 16.78 -6.29 21.98
N LYS A 202 17.46 -7.39 22.35
CA LYS A 202 16.80 -8.59 22.89
C LYS A 202 15.98 -8.27 24.15
N ASN A 203 16.53 -7.45 25.05
CA ASN A 203 15.83 -7.03 26.26
C ASN A 203 14.65 -6.10 25.96
N TRP A 204 14.80 -5.15 25.03
CA TRP A 204 13.75 -4.21 24.66
C TRP A 204 12.59 -4.92 23.96
N THR A 205 12.87 -5.74 22.95
CA THR A 205 11.85 -6.45 22.16
C THR A 205 10.94 -7.39 22.98
N ARG A 206 11.36 -7.77 24.21
CA ARG A 206 10.62 -8.67 25.12
C ARG A 206 9.89 -7.97 26.27
N LYS A 207 9.92 -6.64 26.35
CA LYS A 207 9.26 -5.85 27.42
C LYS A 207 7.86 -5.34 27.07
N GLY A 208 7.20 -5.95 26.08
CA GLY A 208 5.85 -5.55 25.65
C GLY A 208 5.82 -4.30 24.76
N HIS A 209 6.96 -3.89 24.20
CA HIS A 209 7.06 -2.78 23.24
C HIS A 209 6.54 -3.14 21.84
N LEU A 210 6.29 -4.43 21.57
CA LEU A 210 5.92 -4.98 20.27
C LEU A 210 4.75 -5.95 20.39
N GLN A 211 4.02 -6.18 19.31
CA GLN A 211 3.12 -7.33 19.22
C GLN A 211 3.89 -8.66 19.31
N THR A 212 3.23 -9.70 19.80
CA THR A 212 3.89 -11.00 20.08
C THR A 212 4.43 -11.63 18.80
N GLU A 213 3.68 -11.54 17.70
CA GLU A 213 4.06 -12.04 16.38
C GLU A 213 5.33 -11.35 15.86
N VAL A 214 5.46 -10.05 16.11
CA VAL A 214 6.64 -9.26 15.75
C VAL A 214 7.84 -9.70 16.57
N ALA A 215 7.70 -9.75 17.90
CA ALA A 215 8.79 -10.17 18.78
C ALA A 215 9.31 -11.57 18.42
N ASN A 216 8.40 -12.50 18.10
CA ASN A 216 8.78 -13.85 17.65
C ASN A 216 9.51 -13.84 16.31
N LYS A 217 9.12 -12.97 15.37
CA LYS A 217 9.85 -12.80 14.11
C LYS A 217 11.27 -12.26 14.33
N LEU A 218 11.45 -11.37 15.30
CA LEU A 218 12.78 -10.83 15.64
C LEU A 218 13.73 -11.91 16.19
N ASP A 219 13.23 -12.94 16.89
CA ASP A 219 14.07 -14.05 17.35
C ASP A 219 14.75 -14.78 16.19
N GLU A 220 14.07 -14.94 15.05
CA GLU A 220 14.66 -15.55 13.86
C GLU A 220 15.85 -14.71 13.35
N TRP A 221 15.73 -13.38 13.42
CA TRP A 221 16.81 -12.46 13.01
C TRP A 221 17.96 -12.44 14.01
N PHE A 222 17.68 -12.51 15.32
CA PHE A 222 18.72 -12.68 16.33
C PHE A 222 19.44 -14.03 16.19
N ALA A 223 18.71 -15.10 15.91
CA ALA A 223 19.28 -16.43 15.69
C ALA A 223 20.17 -16.47 14.43
N ALA A 224 19.82 -15.72 13.38
CA ALA A 224 20.65 -15.56 12.18
C ALA A 224 21.93 -14.72 12.44
N GLY A 225 21.98 -13.97 13.54
CA GLY A 225 23.04 -13.06 13.91
C GLY A 225 22.89 -11.69 13.26
N LEU A 226 22.95 -10.63 14.07
CA LEU A 226 22.92 -9.27 13.55
C LEU A 226 24.21 -8.99 12.76
N LYS A 227 24.07 -8.21 11.68
CA LYS A 227 25.18 -7.78 10.84
C LYS A 227 25.37 -6.28 10.93
N GLN A 228 26.61 -5.85 10.71
CA GLN A 228 26.91 -4.45 10.51
C GLN A 228 26.16 -3.92 9.29
N TRP A 229 25.69 -2.69 9.40
CA TRP A 229 24.73 -2.13 8.46
C TRP A 229 25.37 -1.00 7.66
N ASP A 230 25.42 -1.10 6.33
CA ASP A 230 26.02 -0.05 5.49
C ASP A 230 25.11 1.19 5.44
N ILE A 231 25.60 2.27 6.02
CA ILE A 231 24.88 3.55 6.15
C ILE A 231 25.37 4.59 5.13
N SER A 232 26.18 4.20 4.15
CA SER A 232 26.77 5.13 3.17
C SER A 232 26.46 4.76 1.73
N ARG A 233 26.36 5.77 0.86
CA ARG A 233 26.25 5.63 -0.59
C ARG A 233 27.21 6.59 -1.29
N ASP A 234 27.75 6.14 -2.41
CA ASP A 234 28.61 6.95 -3.27
C ASP A 234 27.84 8.00 -4.07
N ALA A 235 28.50 9.11 -4.38
CA ALA A 235 28.05 10.03 -5.41
C ALA A 235 27.98 9.34 -6.80
N PRO A 236 27.06 9.79 -7.69
CA PRO A 236 25.99 10.76 -7.47
C PRO A 236 24.85 10.17 -6.61
N TYR A 237 24.37 10.95 -5.64
CA TYR A 237 23.26 10.56 -4.77
C TYR A 237 22.47 11.79 -4.32
N PHE A 238 21.14 11.68 -4.32
CA PHE A 238 20.27 12.70 -3.74
C PHE A 238 20.06 12.39 -2.25
N GLY A 239 20.76 13.14 -1.40
CA GLY A 239 20.80 12.91 0.05
C GLY A 239 21.77 13.86 0.76
N PHE A 240 21.99 13.62 2.05
CA PHE A 240 22.95 14.39 2.84
C PHE A 240 24.35 13.80 2.76
N LYS A 241 25.36 14.66 2.61
CA LYS A 241 26.77 14.25 2.66
C LYS A 241 27.17 13.82 4.07
N ILE A 242 28.00 12.79 4.17
CA ILE A 242 28.59 12.36 5.44
C ILE A 242 29.64 13.41 5.85
N PRO A 243 29.57 13.98 7.07
CA PRO A 243 30.54 14.95 7.55
C PRO A 243 31.99 14.44 7.43
N GLY A 244 32.87 15.27 6.88
CA GLY A 244 34.28 14.93 6.67
C GLY A 244 34.57 14.11 5.41
N THR A 245 33.59 13.92 4.53
CA THR A 245 33.75 13.26 3.22
C THR A 245 33.32 14.19 2.08
N GLU A 246 33.88 13.98 0.89
CA GLU A 246 33.54 14.80 -0.29
C GLU A 246 32.44 14.16 -1.15
N ASP A 247 32.46 12.83 -1.27
CA ASP A 247 31.72 12.00 -2.23
C ASP A 247 30.83 10.93 -1.58
N LYS A 248 30.70 10.92 -0.25
CA LYS A 248 29.85 9.96 0.48
C LYS A 248 28.60 10.63 1.02
N TYR A 249 27.50 9.91 0.90
CA TYR A 249 26.17 10.34 1.34
C TYR A 249 25.62 9.34 2.34
N PHE A 250 24.77 9.80 3.26
CA PHE A 250 24.00 8.89 4.10
C PHE A 250 23.06 8.07 3.22
N TYR A 251 23.03 6.76 3.50
CA TYR A 251 21.99 5.91 2.94
C TYR A 251 20.65 6.30 3.56
N VAL A 252 19.59 6.30 2.75
CA VAL A 252 18.26 6.81 3.12
C VAL A 252 17.73 6.19 4.42
N TRP A 253 18.02 4.90 4.68
CA TRP A 253 17.57 4.24 5.90
C TRP A 253 18.26 4.71 7.19
N LEU A 254 19.32 5.52 7.10
CA LEU A 254 19.85 6.26 8.26
C LEU A 254 19.05 7.54 8.50
N ASP A 255 18.85 8.37 7.48
CA ASP A 255 18.24 9.71 7.65
C ASP A 255 16.70 9.69 7.68
N ALA A 256 16.06 8.65 7.13
CA ALA A 256 14.61 8.51 7.12
C ALA A 256 14.00 8.47 8.53
N PRO A 257 14.40 7.59 9.46
CA PRO A 257 13.83 7.59 10.81
C PRO A 257 14.22 8.85 11.63
N ILE A 258 15.33 9.51 11.30
CA ILE A 258 15.69 10.82 11.88
C ILE A 258 14.70 11.90 11.39
N GLY A 259 14.06 11.70 10.25
CA GLY A 259 12.95 12.51 9.76
C GLY A 259 11.78 12.63 10.75
N TYR A 260 11.55 11.65 11.63
CA TYR A 260 10.58 11.77 12.73
C TYR A 260 11.01 12.85 13.73
N MET A 261 12.29 12.88 14.08
CA MET A 261 12.87 13.90 14.96
C MET A 261 12.83 15.26 14.27
N ALA A 262 13.16 15.34 12.98
CA ALA A 262 13.14 16.59 12.23
C ALA A 262 11.73 17.19 12.11
N SER A 263 10.73 16.37 11.78
CA SER A 263 9.32 16.81 11.73
C SER A 263 8.85 17.32 13.09
N PHE A 264 9.20 16.60 14.18
CA PHE A 264 8.90 17.07 15.52
C PHE A 264 9.68 18.33 15.93
N LYS A 265 10.93 18.48 15.48
CA LYS A 265 11.72 19.68 15.73
C LYS A 265 11.09 20.91 15.09
N LYS A 266 10.62 20.80 13.83
CA LYS A 266 9.83 21.83 13.17
C LYS A 266 8.57 22.17 13.98
N TYR A 267 7.83 21.16 14.44
CA TYR A 267 6.66 21.39 15.30
C TYR A 267 7.02 22.17 16.58
N CYS A 268 8.13 21.81 17.24
CA CYS A 268 8.62 22.49 18.44
C CYS A 268 8.93 23.97 18.16
N ASP A 269 9.61 24.25 17.04
CA ASP A 269 9.98 25.61 16.64
C ASP A 269 8.74 26.47 16.32
N GLU A 270 7.69 25.87 15.75
CA GLU A 270 6.44 26.55 15.40
C GLU A 270 5.48 26.74 16.59
N ASN A 271 5.49 25.84 17.57
CA ASN A 271 4.46 25.78 18.63
C ASN A 271 5.02 25.96 20.06
N GLY A 272 6.33 26.12 20.22
CA GLY A 272 6.97 26.30 21.53
C GLY A 272 7.03 25.04 22.40
N ALA A 273 6.89 23.85 21.81
CA ALA A 273 7.11 22.58 22.51
C ALA A 273 8.62 22.32 22.72
N SER A 274 8.98 21.52 23.73
CA SER A 274 10.40 21.17 23.96
C SER A 274 10.77 19.90 23.21
N PHE A 275 11.79 20.00 22.36
CA PHE A 275 12.35 18.84 21.64
C PHE A 275 12.98 17.84 22.62
N GLU A 276 13.73 18.36 23.58
CA GLU A 276 14.47 17.63 24.61
C GLU A 276 13.53 16.84 25.52
N GLU A 277 12.37 17.40 25.86
CA GLU A 277 11.36 16.73 26.69
C GLU A 277 10.92 15.41 26.06
N PHE A 278 10.89 15.29 24.74
CA PHE A 278 10.45 14.07 24.05
C PHE A 278 11.58 13.15 23.61
N TRP A 279 12.78 13.67 23.32
CA TRP A 279 13.86 12.89 22.70
C TRP A 279 15.06 12.60 23.60
N ASN A 280 15.23 13.31 24.73
CA ASN A 280 16.29 12.99 25.68
C ASN A 280 16.12 11.58 26.26
N LYS A 281 17.24 10.92 26.54
CA LYS A 281 17.31 9.56 27.11
C LYS A 281 16.37 9.30 28.29
N ASP A 282 16.26 10.28 29.19
CA ASP A 282 15.51 10.19 30.43
C ASP A 282 14.07 10.75 30.31
N SER A 283 13.59 10.96 29.08
CA SER A 283 12.24 11.45 28.83
C SER A 283 11.18 10.52 29.44
N THR A 284 10.16 11.13 30.05
CA THR A 284 8.98 10.44 30.61
C THR A 284 7.76 10.50 29.70
N THR A 285 7.86 11.15 28.53
CA THR A 285 6.77 11.15 27.54
C THR A 285 6.69 9.79 26.84
N GLU A 286 5.79 9.62 25.88
CA GLU A 286 5.64 8.34 25.18
C GLU A 286 5.92 8.52 23.69
N LEU A 287 6.60 7.56 23.06
CA LEU A 287 6.96 7.58 21.64
C LEU A 287 6.42 6.33 20.94
N TYR A 288 5.51 6.50 19.99
CA TYR A 288 4.86 5.41 19.27
C TYR A 288 5.10 5.52 17.76
N HIS A 289 5.53 4.43 17.14
CA HIS A 289 5.66 4.34 15.68
C HIS A 289 4.64 3.35 15.14
N PHE A 290 3.77 3.78 14.22
CA PHE A 290 2.94 2.89 13.42
C PHE A 290 3.66 2.58 12.11
N VAL A 291 3.84 1.29 11.81
CA VAL A 291 4.64 0.84 10.67
C VAL A 291 4.08 -0.42 9.99
N GLY A 292 4.27 -0.53 8.68
CA GLY A 292 4.09 -1.79 7.95
C GLY A 292 5.03 -2.91 8.39
N LYS A 293 4.61 -4.18 8.21
CA LYS A 293 5.40 -5.37 8.57
C LYS A 293 6.72 -5.52 7.82
N ASP A 294 6.87 -4.87 6.67
CA ASP A 294 8.05 -4.86 5.82
C ASP A 294 9.21 -4.01 6.38
N ILE A 295 8.90 -3.02 7.23
CA ILE A 295 9.91 -2.09 7.76
C ILE A 295 10.18 -2.29 9.26
N VAL A 296 9.69 -3.40 9.83
CA VAL A 296 9.87 -3.78 11.23
C VAL A 296 11.34 -3.93 11.61
N TYR A 297 12.16 -4.53 10.74
CA TYR A 297 13.61 -4.69 11.01
C TYR A 297 14.26 -3.34 11.34
N PHE A 298 13.89 -2.32 10.58
CA PHE A 298 14.39 -0.96 10.77
C PHE A 298 13.92 -0.34 12.08
N HIS A 299 12.62 -0.46 12.38
CA HIS A 299 12.03 0.26 13.52
C HIS A 299 12.21 -0.47 14.86
N ALA A 300 12.46 -1.79 14.85
CA ALA A 300 12.62 -2.59 16.06
C ALA A 300 14.07 -2.99 16.35
N LEU A 301 15.00 -2.87 15.38
CA LEU A 301 16.42 -3.19 15.57
C LEU A 301 17.32 -1.99 15.27
N PHE A 302 17.34 -1.54 14.00
CA PHE A 302 18.29 -0.51 13.55
C PHE A 302 18.04 0.83 14.26
N TRP A 303 16.80 1.32 14.27
CA TRP A 303 16.45 2.62 14.83
C TRP A 303 16.64 2.71 16.35
N PRO A 304 16.16 1.75 17.18
CA PRO A 304 16.46 1.76 18.61
C PRO A 304 17.96 1.70 18.93
N ALA A 305 18.76 1.00 18.12
CA ALA A 305 20.22 0.97 18.28
C ALA A 305 20.88 2.32 17.94
N ILE A 306 20.46 2.98 16.85
CA ILE A 306 20.91 4.33 16.49
C ILE A 306 20.57 5.33 17.60
N LEU A 307 19.35 5.28 18.15
CA LEU A 307 18.93 6.12 19.26
C LEU A 307 19.76 5.87 20.52
N ALA A 308 19.95 4.59 20.90
CA ALA A 308 20.76 4.22 22.06
C ALA A 308 22.21 4.72 21.94
N GLY A 309 22.84 4.50 20.79
CA GLY A 309 24.23 4.90 20.54
C GLY A 309 24.44 6.41 20.47
N SER A 310 23.42 7.15 20.07
CA SER A 310 23.43 8.62 20.03
C SER A 310 22.94 9.28 21.32
N GLY A 311 22.64 8.51 22.37
CA GLY A 311 22.24 9.04 23.67
C GLY A 311 20.80 9.56 23.73
N HIS A 312 19.93 9.08 22.84
CA HIS A 312 18.50 9.39 22.84
C HIS A 312 17.69 8.29 23.54
N ARG A 313 16.42 8.58 23.82
CA ARG A 313 15.48 7.59 24.33
C ARG A 313 15.09 6.56 23.27
N LEU A 314 14.56 5.42 23.71
CA LEU A 314 13.99 4.40 22.84
C LEU A 314 12.48 4.61 22.61
N PRO A 315 11.90 4.08 21.53
CA PRO A 315 10.45 4.07 21.35
C PRO A 315 9.75 3.35 22.52
N THR A 316 8.59 3.88 22.93
CA THR A 316 7.71 3.25 23.91
C THR A 316 7.05 2.00 23.34
N ALA A 317 6.61 2.05 22.08
CA ALA A 317 6.20 0.87 21.34
C ALA A 317 6.26 1.10 19.82
N VAL A 318 6.38 0.00 19.08
CA VAL A 318 6.20 -0.02 17.62
C VAL A 318 4.97 -0.88 17.33
N PHE A 319 3.98 -0.27 16.67
CA PHE A 319 2.72 -0.89 16.32
C PHE A 319 2.74 -1.27 14.85
N THR A 320 2.76 -2.58 14.59
CA THR A 320 2.88 -3.11 13.25
C THR A 320 1.53 -3.52 12.67
N HIS A 321 1.31 -3.29 11.37
CA HIS A 321 0.14 -3.80 10.64
C HIS A 321 0.53 -4.64 9.41
N GLY A 322 -0.42 -5.43 8.90
CA GLY A 322 -0.25 -6.20 7.67
C GLY A 322 -0.50 -5.38 6.40
N PHE A 323 -0.39 -6.03 5.24
CA PHE A 323 -0.62 -5.41 3.95
C PHE A 323 -2.11 -5.28 3.62
N LEU A 324 -2.43 -4.41 2.67
CA LEU A 324 -3.75 -4.37 2.03
C LEU A 324 -3.79 -5.32 0.83
N THR A 325 -4.80 -6.17 0.77
CA THR A 325 -5.23 -6.90 -0.43
C THR A 325 -6.54 -6.31 -0.96
N VAL A 326 -6.80 -6.52 -2.24
CA VAL A 326 -8.06 -6.11 -2.90
C VAL A 326 -8.65 -7.36 -3.54
N ASP A 327 -9.87 -7.71 -3.14
CA ASP A 327 -10.58 -8.94 -3.54
C ASP A 327 -9.70 -10.21 -3.43
N GLY A 328 -9.00 -10.34 -2.30
CA GLY A 328 -8.13 -11.48 -1.99
C GLY A 328 -6.79 -11.50 -2.74
N GLN A 329 -6.49 -10.47 -3.55
CA GLN A 329 -5.26 -10.39 -4.33
C GLN A 329 -4.34 -9.29 -3.81
N LYS A 330 -3.03 -9.53 -3.88
CA LYS A 330 -2.03 -8.48 -3.66
C LYS A 330 -2.25 -7.36 -4.69
N MET A 331 -2.26 -6.12 -4.23
CA MET A 331 -2.37 -4.94 -5.11
C MET A 331 -1.31 -4.98 -6.19
N SER A 332 -1.72 -4.70 -7.42
CA SER A 332 -0.86 -4.72 -8.59
C SER A 332 -1.38 -3.74 -9.63
N LYS A 333 -0.45 -2.99 -10.25
CA LYS A 333 -0.74 -2.11 -11.37
C LYS A 333 -1.35 -2.89 -12.53
N SER A 334 -0.71 -3.98 -12.99
CA SER A 334 -1.18 -4.76 -14.14
C SER A 334 -2.57 -5.39 -13.96
N ARG A 335 -2.96 -5.73 -12.72
CA ARG A 335 -4.31 -6.25 -12.42
C ARG A 335 -5.34 -5.16 -12.15
N GLY A 336 -4.95 -3.88 -12.18
CA GLY A 336 -5.83 -2.74 -11.87
C GLY A 336 -6.33 -2.71 -10.43
N THR A 337 -5.63 -3.39 -9.51
CA THR A 337 -5.96 -3.44 -8.07
C THR A 337 -5.10 -2.47 -7.25
N PHE A 338 -4.14 -1.81 -7.88
CA PHE A 338 -3.39 -0.71 -7.30
C PHE A 338 -4.20 0.59 -7.44
N ILE A 339 -4.94 0.93 -6.39
CA ILE A 339 -5.83 2.10 -6.39
C ILE A 339 -5.12 3.26 -5.69
N GLU A 340 -4.90 4.35 -6.40
CA GLU A 340 -4.38 5.60 -5.83
C GLU A 340 -5.40 6.27 -4.92
N ALA A 341 -4.91 6.93 -3.87
CA ALA A 341 -5.71 7.64 -2.88
C ALA A 341 -6.59 8.72 -3.55
N ARG A 342 -6.01 9.50 -4.47
CA ARG A 342 -6.73 10.50 -5.26
C ARG A 342 -7.82 9.89 -6.14
N THR A 343 -7.52 8.80 -6.84
CA THR A 343 -8.51 8.08 -7.66
C THR A 343 -9.68 7.59 -6.80
N TYR A 344 -9.47 7.12 -5.58
CA TYR A 344 -10.57 6.77 -4.67
C TYR A 344 -11.43 7.99 -4.31
N LEU A 345 -10.80 9.12 -3.95
CA LEU A 345 -11.50 10.34 -3.52
C LEU A 345 -12.37 10.97 -4.61
N ASP A 346 -12.01 10.78 -5.88
CA ASP A 346 -12.79 11.27 -7.01
C ASP A 346 -14.15 10.56 -7.14
N HIS A 347 -14.29 9.35 -6.57
CA HIS A 347 -15.51 8.54 -6.68
C HIS A 347 -16.23 8.29 -5.35
N LEU A 348 -15.50 8.19 -4.25
CA LEU A 348 -16.01 7.68 -2.97
C LEU A 348 -15.66 8.58 -1.80
N ASN A 349 -16.56 8.62 -0.81
CA ASN A 349 -16.33 9.34 0.42
C ASN A 349 -15.17 8.65 1.21
N PRO A 350 -14.18 9.42 1.70
CA PRO A 350 -13.06 8.89 2.49
C PRO A 350 -13.51 8.12 3.75
N GLU A 351 -14.59 8.55 4.39
CA GLU A 351 -15.07 7.95 5.64
C GLU A 351 -15.58 6.51 5.46
N TYR A 352 -15.98 6.12 4.25
CA TYR A 352 -16.34 4.74 3.94
C TYR A 352 -15.13 3.82 4.13
N LEU A 353 -13.97 4.23 3.62
CA LEU A 353 -12.73 3.46 3.73
C LEU A 353 -12.22 3.45 5.17
N ARG A 354 -12.28 4.60 5.85
CA ARG A 354 -11.91 4.69 7.27
C ARG A 354 -12.71 3.74 8.14
N TYR A 355 -14.03 3.72 7.96
CA TYR A 355 -14.91 2.79 8.65
C TYR A 355 -14.59 1.34 8.34
N TYR A 356 -14.41 1.02 7.06
CA TYR A 356 -14.12 -0.34 6.63
C TYR A 356 -12.82 -0.88 7.21
N PHE A 357 -11.75 -0.05 7.22
CA PHE A 357 -10.49 -0.40 7.86
C PHE A 357 -10.66 -0.59 9.37
N ALA A 358 -11.34 0.34 10.06
CA ALA A 358 -11.61 0.21 11.49
C ALA A 358 -12.41 -1.06 11.82
N ALA A 359 -13.35 -1.47 10.96
CA ALA A 359 -14.15 -2.68 11.16
C ALA A 359 -13.34 -3.98 11.00
N LYS A 360 -12.14 -3.93 10.40
CA LYS A 360 -11.29 -5.10 10.12
C LYS A 360 -9.98 -5.14 10.92
N LEU A 361 -9.45 -4.00 11.34
CA LEU A 361 -8.21 -3.92 12.14
C LEU A 361 -8.43 -4.50 13.54
N ASN A 362 -7.66 -5.52 13.91
CA ASN A 362 -7.90 -6.38 15.08
C ASN A 362 -6.76 -6.37 16.13
N GLY A 363 -5.83 -5.42 16.03
CA GLY A 363 -4.66 -5.29 16.91
C GLY A 363 -3.49 -6.24 16.60
N ARG A 364 -3.66 -7.18 15.65
CA ARG A 364 -2.63 -8.13 15.20
C ARG A 364 -1.99 -7.69 13.89
N VAL A 365 -0.92 -8.39 13.48
CA VAL A 365 -0.20 -8.16 12.23
C VAL A 365 -0.78 -9.04 11.11
N ASP A 366 -2.08 -8.88 10.86
CA ASP A 366 -2.80 -9.60 9.82
C ASP A 366 -2.97 -8.72 8.57
N ASP A 367 -2.97 -9.35 7.39
CA ASP A 367 -3.30 -8.66 6.15
C ASP A 367 -4.79 -8.32 6.11
N LEU A 368 -5.11 -7.13 5.62
CA LEU A 368 -6.47 -6.61 5.52
C LEU A 368 -6.95 -6.74 4.08
N ASP A 369 -8.10 -7.36 3.87
CA ASP A 369 -8.70 -7.48 2.55
C ASP A 369 -9.81 -6.45 2.32
N LEU A 370 -9.67 -5.65 1.26
CA LEU A 370 -10.71 -4.79 0.72
C LEU A 370 -11.49 -5.54 -0.35
N ASN A 371 -12.61 -6.15 0.09
CA ASN A 371 -13.57 -6.77 -0.81
C ASN A 371 -14.71 -5.81 -1.09
N PHE A 372 -14.96 -5.47 -2.36
CA PHE A 372 -15.92 -4.41 -2.68
C PHE A 372 -17.39 -4.79 -2.44
N ASP A 373 -17.73 -6.07 -2.47
CA ASP A 373 -19.07 -6.55 -2.07
C ASP A 373 -19.30 -6.35 -0.56
N ASP A 374 -18.39 -6.84 0.28
CA ASP A 374 -18.44 -6.64 1.73
C ASP A 374 -18.35 -5.15 2.09
N PHE A 375 -17.52 -4.37 1.39
CA PHE A 375 -17.40 -2.92 1.57
C PHE A 375 -18.73 -2.19 1.40
N ILE A 376 -19.41 -2.40 0.26
CA ILE A 376 -20.72 -1.78 0.00
C ILE A 376 -21.73 -2.22 1.05
N ASN A 377 -21.82 -3.52 1.31
CA ASN A 377 -22.82 -4.08 2.22
C ASN A 377 -22.63 -3.54 3.63
N ARG A 378 -21.40 -3.54 4.13
CA ARG A 378 -21.05 -3.09 5.48
C ARG A 378 -21.29 -1.59 5.66
N VAL A 379 -20.76 -0.76 4.77
CA VAL A 379 -20.94 0.71 4.86
C VAL A 379 -22.42 1.08 4.77
N ASN A 380 -23.16 0.48 3.84
CA ASN A 380 -24.58 0.78 3.66
C ASN A 380 -25.46 0.27 4.81
N ALA A 381 -25.19 -0.93 5.32
CA ALA A 381 -25.96 -1.49 6.42
C ALA A 381 -25.68 -0.73 7.72
N ASP A 382 -24.41 -0.55 8.06
CA ASP A 382 -24.03 -0.01 9.36
C ASP A 382 -24.20 1.52 9.41
N LEU A 383 -23.56 2.26 8.51
CA LEU A 383 -23.55 3.72 8.61
C LEU A 383 -24.88 4.32 8.18
N VAL A 384 -25.38 3.93 7.02
CA VAL A 384 -26.65 4.49 6.51
C VAL A 384 -27.85 3.81 7.17
N GLY A 385 -27.87 2.48 7.19
CA GLY A 385 -29.01 1.69 7.65
C GLY A 385 -29.23 1.70 9.16
N LYS A 386 -28.16 1.77 9.97
CA LYS A 386 -28.27 1.81 11.44
C LYS A 386 -28.03 3.19 12.01
N ILE A 387 -26.86 3.81 11.77
CA ILE A 387 -26.44 5.04 12.46
C ILE A 387 -27.23 6.27 11.99
N VAL A 388 -27.14 6.62 10.70
CA VAL A 388 -27.80 7.82 10.14
C VAL A 388 -29.33 7.69 10.18
N ASN A 389 -29.85 6.46 10.06
CA ASN A 389 -31.28 6.16 10.16
C ASN A 389 -31.89 6.58 11.51
N ILE A 390 -31.15 6.51 12.62
CA ILE A 390 -31.65 6.94 13.94
C ILE A 390 -31.96 8.45 13.91
N ALA A 391 -31.01 9.26 13.44
CA ALA A 391 -31.18 10.70 13.36
C ALA A 391 -32.29 11.08 12.37
N SER A 392 -32.34 10.48 11.19
CA SER A 392 -33.35 10.81 10.17
C SER A 392 -34.77 10.50 10.63
N ARG A 393 -34.99 9.43 11.40
CA ARG A 393 -36.31 9.03 11.93
C ARG A 393 -36.78 9.88 13.11
N CYS A 394 -35.87 10.51 13.85
CA CYS A 394 -36.21 11.32 15.02
C CYS A 394 -36.24 12.83 14.72
N ALA A 395 -35.24 13.33 13.99
CA ALA A 395 -35.02 14.76 13.81
C ALA A 395 -36.18 15.43 13.07
N GLY A 396 -36.78 14.77 12.08
CA GLY A 396 -37.91 15.31 11.32
C GLY A 396 -39.11 15.69 12.19
N PHE A 397 -39.39 14.93 13.26
CA PHE A 397 -40.45 15.27 14.21
C PHE A 397 -40.06 16.47 15.07
N ILE A 398 -38.85 16.49 15.62
CA ILE A 398 -38.31 17.61 16.40
C ILE A 398 -38.32 18.91 15.60
N ASN A 399 -37.82 18.88 14.36
CA ASN A 399 -37.76 20.08 13.51
C ASN A 399 -39.16 20.59 13.11
N LYS A 400 -40.13 19.70 12.81
CA LYS A 400 -41.44 20.11 12.25
C LYS A 400 -42.55 20.33 13.28
N ARG A 401 -42.44 19.71 14.46
CA ARG A 401 -43.54 19.67 15.45
C ARG A 401 -43.18 20.29 16.80
N PHE A 402 -41.90 20.50 17.08
CA PHE A 402 -41.43 20.93 18.40
C PHE A 402 -40.46 22.11 18.33
N ASP A 403 -40.51 22.93 17.26
CA ASP A 403 -39.63 24.10 17.02
C ASP A 403 -38.13 23.81 17.25
N ASN A 404 -37.69 22.63 16.83
CA ASN A 404 -36.32 22.16 16.99
C ASN A 404 -35.88 21.96 18.46
N GLN A 405 -36.82 21.87 19.40
CA GLN A 405 -36.55 21.76 20.83
C GLN A 405 -36.65 20.32 21.32
N LEU A 406 -35.57 19.82 21.93
CA LEU A 406 -35.55 18.56 22.67
C LEU A 406 -36.28 18.69 24.01
N GLY A 407 -36.84 17.57 24.48
CA GLY A 407 -37.54 17.47 25.76
C GLY A 407 -36.64 17.72 26.97
N THR A 408 -37.26 17.87 28.15
CA THR A 408 -36.58 18.21 29.41
C THR A 408 -36.02 17.01 30.18
N ALA A 409 -36.34 15.79 29.76
CA ALA A 409 -35.91 14.55 30.39
C ALA A 409 -35.70 13.42 29.37
N LEU A 410 -34.92 12.41 29.74
CA LEU A 410 -34.82 11.15 29.01
C LEU A 410 -36.00 10.24 29.39
N SER A 411 -36.68 9.67 28.41
CA SER A 411 -37.78 8.72 28.64
C SER A 411 -37.30 7.35 29.15
N GLU A 412 -36.06 6.96 28.82
CA GLU A 412 -35.46 5.68 29.24
C GLU A 412 -34.02 5.87 29.77
N PRO A 413 -33.80 6.52 30.92
CA PRO A 413 -32.44 6.81 31.42
C PRO A 413 -31.55 5.58 31.56
N ALA A 414 -32.12 4.43 31.97
CA ALA A 414 -31.39 3.18 32.11
C ALA A 414 -30.80 2.68 30.77
N LEU A 415 -31.49 2.90 29.64
CA LEU A 415 -30.96 2.56 28.33
C LEU A 415 -29.76 3.45 27.98
N TYR A 416 -29.84 4.75 28.25
CA TYR A 416 -28.73 5.69 28.04
C TYR A 416 -27.50 5.28 28.86
N ASP A 417 -27.68 5.05 30.17
CA ASP A 417 -26.60 4.66 31.07
C ASP A 417 -25.96 3.33 30.65
N SER A 418 -26.76 2.38 30.19
CA SER A 418 -26.24 1.09 29.71
C SER A 418 -25.40 1.19 28.43
N LEU A 419 -25.74 2.11 27.51
CA LEU A 419 -24.92 2.38 26.32
C LEU A 419 -23.67 3.18 26.68
N LEU A 420 -23.80 4.13 27.60
CA LEU A 420 -22.66 4.88 28.13
C LEU A 420 -21.67 3.97 28.85
N ALA A 421 -22.13 2.90 29.52
CA ALA A 421 -21.28 1.93 30.19
C ALA A 421 -20.38 1.14 29.20
N ALA A 422 -20.87 0.86 27.98
CA ALA A 422 -20.08 0.20 26.94
C ALA A 422 -18.88 1.03 26.45
N ARG A 423 -18.87 2.35 26.75
CA ARG A 423 -17.80 3.28 26.35
C ARG A 423 -16.41 2.78 26.75
N GLN A 424 -16.25 2.18 27.94
CA GLN A 424 -14.93 1.77 28.42
C GLN A 424 -14.33 0.65 27.53
N GLU A 425 -15.13 -0.35 27.19
CA GLU A 425 -14.66 -1.45 26.34
C GLU A 425 -14.35 -1.00 24.90
N ILE A 426 -15.15 -0.05 24.39
CA ILE A 426 -14.93 0.59 23.09
C ILE A 426 -13.60 1.35 23.08
N ILE A 427 -13.38 2.19 24.10
CA ILE A 427 -12.12 2.90 24.33
C ILE A 427 -10.95 1.91 24.39
N ASP A 428 -11.08 0.83 25.15
CA ASP A 428 -10.02 -0.15 25.30
C ASP A 428 -9.72 -0.85 23.98
N GLY A 429 -10.74 -1.09 23.14
CA GLY A 429 -10.57 -1.56 21.77
C GLY A 429 -9.73 -0.61 20.93
N PHE A 430 -10.01 0.70 20.97
CA PHE A 430 -9.21 1.70 20.27
C PHE A 430 -7.78 1.80 20.83
N ILE A 431 -7.60 1.87 22.15
CA ILE A 431 -6.25 1.97 22.76
C ILE A 431 -5.39 0.74 22.41
N GLN A 432 -5.99 -0.46 22.42
CA GLN A 432 -5.32 -1.72 22.08
C GLN A 432 -5.20 -1.98 20.58
N ARG A 433 -5.72 -1.07 19.74
CA ARG A 433 -5.77 -1.18 18.26
C ARG A 433 -6.63 -2.32 17.72
N ASP A 434 -7.47 -2.92 18.56
CA ASP A 434 -8.55 -3.85 18.18
C ASP A 434 -9.82 -3.05 17.83
N TYR A 435 -9.73 -2.30 16.73
CA TYR A 435 -10.80 -1.44 16.26
C TYR A 435 -12.03 -2.24 15.85
N ALA A 436 -11.83 -3.43 15.29
CA ALA A 436 -12.90 -4.32 14.90
C ALA A 436 -13.77 -4.69 16.12
N ARG A 437 -13.17 -4.92 17.30
CA ARG A 437 -13.93 -5.10 18.55
C ARG A 437 -14.72 -3.86 18.94
N ALA A 438 -14.08 -2.68 18.91
CA ALA A 438 -14.77 -1.42 19.19
C ALA A 438 -15.96 -1.18 18.25
N ILE A 439 -15.79 -1.39 16.95
CA ILE A 439 -16.85 -1.24 15.95
C ILE A 439 -18.00 -2.22 16.19
N ARG A 440 -17.72 -3.50 16.50
CA ARG A 440 -18.77 -4.48 16.83
C ARG A 440 -19.63 -4.02 18.02
N GLN A 441 -18.99 -3.56 19.10
CA GLN A 441 -19.69 -3.06 20.29
C GLN A 441 -20.53 -1.81 20.00
N ILE A 442 -20.02 -0.89 19.15
CA ILE A 442 -20.79 0.27 18.70
C ILE A 442 -22.01 -0.17 17.89
N MET A 443 -21.87 -1.15 16.99
CA MET A 443 -22.99 -1.64 16.18
C MET A 443 -24.04 -2.40 17.01
N GLU A 444 -23.62 -3.15 18.03
CA GLU A 444 -24.54 -3.75 19.01
C GLU A 444 -25.32 -2.67 19.78
N CYS A 445 -24.66 -1.56 20.16
CA CYS A 445 -25.35 -0.41 20.72
C CYS A 445 -26.36 0.17 19.72
N ALA A 446 -25.97 0.35 18.46
CA ALA A 446 -26.84 0.89 17.41
C ALA A 446 -28.08 0.02 17.15
N ASP A 447 -27.94 -1.30 17.22
CA ASP A 447 -29.07 -2.23 17.10
C ASP A 447 -30.08 -2.04 18.24
N ARG A 448 -29.61 -1.86 19.48
CA ARG A 448 -30.47 -1.55 20.63
C ARG A 448 -31.19 -0.21 20.49
N VAL A 449 -30.53 0.81 19.91
CA VAL A 449 -31.17 2.11 19.65
C VAL A 449 -32.27 1.98 18.60
N ASN A 450 -32.01 1.27 17.50
CA ASN A 450 -33.03 1.04 16.47
C ASN A 450 -34.21 0.23 17.03
N GLN A 451 -33.94 -0.82 17.83
CA GLN A 451 -34.98 -1.59 18.51
C GLN A 451 -35.86 -0.73 19.43
N TYR A 452 -35.27 0.20 20.19
CA TYR A 452 -36.01 1.15 21.02
C TYR A 452 -36.97 2.00 20.17
N ILE A 453 -36.48 2.58 19.07
CA ILE A 453 -37.30 3.41 18.17
C ILE A 453 -38.40 2.57 17.50
N ASP A 454 -38.08 1.34 17.09
CA ASP A 454 -39.01 0.41 16.45
C ASP A 454 -40.12 -0.08 17.37
N THR A 455 -39.81 -0.26 18.65
CA THR A 455 -40.80 -0.65 19.67
C THR A 455 -41.76 0.50 19.95
N ASN A 456 -41.24 1.73 20.06
CA ASN A 456 -42.01 2.90 20.45
C ASN A 456 -42.80 3.56 19.30
N LYS A 457 -42.40 3.32 18.04
CA LYS A 457 -43.12 3.72 16.82
C LYS A 457 -43.57 5.19 16.80
N PRO A 458 -42.66 6.18 16.91
CA PRO A 458 -43.02 7.60 16.93
C PRO A 458 -43.83 8.04 15.71
N TRP A 459 -43.66 7.42 14.54
CA TRP A 459 -44.47 7.72 13.34
C TRP A 459 -45.93 7.26 13.42
N VAL A 460 -46.25 6.29 14.29
CA VAL A 460 -47.63 5.89 14.57
C VAL A 460 -48.24 6.86 15.58
N LEU A 461 -47.52 7.13 16.67
CA LEU A 461 -47.95 8.07 17.71
C LEU A 461 -48.13 9.49 17.16
N ALA A 462 -47.33 9.88 16.17
CA ALA A 462 -47.41 11.20 15.54
C ALA A 462 -48.71 11.47 14.75
N LYS A 463 -49.58 10.47 14.58
CA LYS A 463 -50.91 10.63 13.98
C LYS A 463 -51.97 11.10 14.98
N ASP A 464 -51.68 10.99 16.27
CA ASP A 464 -52.57 11.36 17.36
C ASP A 464 -52.04 12.63 18.06
N PRO A 465 -52.74 13.78 17.98
CA PRO A 465 -52.36 15.02 18.64
C PRO A 465 -52.16 14.90 20.15
N GLU A 466 -52.87 13.99 20.83
CA GLU A 466 -52.77 13.81 22.28
C GLU A 466 -51.48 13.10 22.70
N ARG A 467 -50.81 12.42 21.75
CA ARG A 467 -49.58 11.66 21.98
C ARG A 467 -48.31 12.41 21.57
N MET A 468 -48.41 13.70 21.25
CA MET A 468 -47.27 14.51 20.80
C MET A 468 -46.15 14.60 21.84
N SER A 469 -46.47 14.66 23.14
CA SER A 469 -45.45 14.64 24.20
C SER A 469 -44.61 13.37 24.18
N ASP A 470 -45.23 12.22 23.93
CA ASP A 470 -44.54 10.94 23.84
C ASP A 470 -43.61 10.91 22.61
N VAL A 471 -44.08 11.42 21.47
CA VAL A 471 -43.27 11.54 20.25
C VAL A 471 -42.03 12.39 20.52
N GLN A 472 -42.18 13.54 21.18
CA GLN A 472 -41.04 14.38 21.54
C GLN A 472 -40.07 13.66 22.47
N ALA A 473 -40.58 12.94 23.48
CA ALA A 473 -39.76 12.19 24.43
C ALA A 473 -38.97 11.06 23.76
N ILE A 474 -39.61 10.28 22.88
CA ILE A 474 -38.97 9.19 22.11
C ILE A 474 -37.90 9.74 21.18
N CYS A 475 -38.20 10.82 20.43
CA CYS A 475 -37.23 11.43 19.53
C CYS A 475 -36.08 12.10 20.29
N THR A 476 -36.34 12.70 21.47
CA THR A 476 -35.29 13.24 22.35
C THR A 476 -34.34 12.15 22.84
N MET A 477 -34.90 11.01 23.25
CA MET A 477 -34.10 9.84 23.64
C MET A 477 -33.29 9.30 22.46
N GLY A 478 -33.94 9.11 21.31
CA GLY A 478 -33.28 8.61 20.08
C GLY A 478 -32.11 9.49 19.63
N LEU A 479 -32.25 10.82 19.69
CA LEU A 479 -31.18 11.75 19.33
C LEU A 479 -30.04 11.79 20.36
N ASN A 480 -30.34 11.59 21.64
CA ASN A 480 -29.31 11.44 22.68
C ASN A 480 -28.52 10.14 22.52
N LEU A 481 -29.19 9.04 22.15
CA LEU A 481 -28.53 7.77 21.86
C LEU A 481 -27.72 7.84 20.56
N PHE A 482 -28.23 8.50 19.52
CA PHE A 482 -27.47 8.82 18.30
C PHE A 482 -26.19 9.59 18.63
N ARG A 483 -26.28 10.61 19.50
CA ARG A 483 -25.12 11.38 19.94
C ARG A 483 -24.05 10.51 20.61
N LEU A 484 -24.45 9.51 21.43
CA LEU A 484 -23.49 8.56 22.01
C LEU A 484 -22.76 7.77 20.92
N LEU A 485 -23.49 7.22 19.95
CA LEU A 485 -22.92 6.42 18.87
C LEU A 485 -21.95 7.25 17.99
N ILE A 486 -22.33 8.47 17.64
CA ILE A 486 -21.45 9.39 16.91
C ILE A 486 -20.21 9.72 17.75
N GLY A 487 -20.37 9.94 19.04
CA GLY A 487 -19.25 10.13 19.96
C GLY A 487 -18.27 8.97 19.95
N PHE A 488 -18.78 7.74 19.98
CA PHE A 488 -17.95 6.53 19.92
C PHE A 488 -17.28 6.35 18.55
N LEU A 489 -17.95 6.76 17.47
CA LEU A 489 -17.42 6.69 16.11
C LEU A 489 -16.53 7.86 15.74
N LYS A 490 -16.48 8.94 16.53
CA LYS A 490 -15.75 10.17 16.19
C LYS A 490 -14.26 9.97 15.83
N PRO A 491 -13.50 9.07 16.48
CA PRO A 491 -12.14 8.77 16.04
C PRO A 491 -12.07 8.18 14.61
N VAL A 492 -13.11 7.45 14.20
CA VAL A 492 -13.19 6.75 12.92
C VAL A 492 -13.82 7.63 11.83
N LEU A 493 -14.87 8.36 12.18
CA LEU A 493 -15.72 9.17 11.31
C LEU A 493 -15.70 10.66 11.73
N PRO A 494 -14.55 11.35 11.62
CA PRO A 494 -14.41 12.71 12.11
C PRO A 494 -15.27 13.73 11.35
N MET A 495 -15.48 13.56 10.04
CA MET A 495 -16.30 14.47 9.23
C MET A 495 -17.78 14.31 9.54
N MET A 496 -18.27 13.06 9.64
CA MET A 496 -19.64 12.78 10.09
C MET A 496 -19.87 13.30 11.50
N ALA A 497 -18.91 13.11 12.41
CA ALA A 497 -19.02 13.59 13.78
C ALA A 497 -19.13 15.12 13.83
N GLN A 498 -18.34 15.85 13.04
CA GLN A 498 -18.42 17.31 12.95
C GLN A 498 -19.77 17.79 12.38
N ALA A 499 -20.30 17.08 11.36
CA ALA A 499 -21.61 17.37 10.81
C ALA A 499 -22.73 17.09 11.82
N ALA A 500 -22.62 16.00 12.59
CA ALA A 500 -23.54 15.66 13.66
C ALA A 500 -23.47 16.64 14.84
N GLU A 501 -22.30 17.15 15.21
CA GLU A 501 -22.13 18.22 16.21
C GLU A 501 -22.85 19.50 15.78
N THR A 502 -22.70 19.87 14.50
CA THR A 502 -23.43 21.01 13.91
C THR A 502 -24.93 20.76 13.94
N PHE A 503 -25.39 19.58 13.51
CA PHE A 503 -26.81 19.22 13.54
C PHE A 503 -27.39 19.25 14.96
N LEU A 504 -26.72 18.64 15.92
CA LEU A 504 -27.13 18.59 17.31
C LEU A 504 -26.91 19.92 18.04
N ASN A 505 -26.23 20.88 17.41
CA ASN A 505 -25.88 22.19 17.97
C ASN A 505 -25.22 22.04 19.35
N CYS A 506 -24.23 21.15 19.46
CA CYS A 506 -23.56 20.86 20.72
C CYS A 506 -22.07 21.20 20.66
N GLU A 507 -21.47 21.33 21.85
CA GLU A 507 -20.02 21.37 21.98
C GLU A 507 -19.37 20.12 21.37
N PRO A 508 -18.07 20.20 21.01
CA PRO A 508 -17.35 19.04 20.48
C PRO A 508 -17.51 17.80 21.37
N LEU A 509 -17.81 16.67 20.74
CA LEU A 509 -17.95 15.38 21.40
C LEU A 509 -16.56 14.92 21.88
N THR A 510 -16.47 14.64 23.18
CA THR A 510 -15.33 14.07 23.88
C THR A 510 -15.83 12.96 24.78
N TRP A 511 -14.95 12.08 25.26
CA TRP A 511 -15.38 10.99 26.15
C TRP A 511 -16.11 11.49 27.42
N GLU A 512 -15.79 12.70 27.86
CA GLU A 512 -16.42 13.38 28.99
C GLU A 512 -17.76 14.04 28.63
N THR A 513 -17.85 14.77 27.51
CA THR A 513 -19.10 15.43 27.13
C THR A 513 -20.21 14.43 26.80
N LEU A 514 -19.86 13.20 26.42
CA LEU A 514 -20.82 12.11 26.21
C LEU A 514 -21.54 11.66 27.48
N LYS A 515 -21.07 12.00 28.68
CA LYS A 515 -21.77 11.65 29.94
C LYS A 515 -23.03 12.47 30.19
N LYS A 516 -23.14 13.63 29.55
CA LYS A 516 -24.26 14.57 29.74
C LYS A 516 -25.19 14.49 28.53
N PRO A 517 -26.49 14.17 28.74
CA PRO A 517 -27.47 14.24 27.67
C PRO A 517 -27.81 15.70 27.32
N LEU A 518 -28.29 15.89 26.09
CA LEU A 518 -28.89 17.13 25.60
C LEU A 518 -30.37 17.16 26.01
N LEU A 519 -30.70 18.01 26.98
CA LEU A 519 -32.05 18.20 27.51
C LEU A 519 -32.42 19.68 27.47
N ASN A 520 -33.67 19.98 27.18
CA ASN A 520 -34.14 21.36 26.95
C ASN A 520 -33.20 22.12 25.99
N HIS A 521 -32.84 21.44 24.89
CA HIS A 521 -31.77 21.85 23.99
C HIS A 521 -32.31 22.04 22.57
N ARG A 522 -31.86 23.09 21.89
CA ARG A 522 -32.29 23.39 20.52
C ARG A 522 -31.30 22.80 19.52
N ILE A 523 -31.80 21.96 18.62
CA ILE A 523 -31.01 21.38 17.51
C ILE A 523 -31.19 22.22 16.23
N ASN A 524 -30.31 21.99 15.25
CA ASN A 524 -30.44 22.56 13.92
C ASN A 524 -31.28 21.67 13.00
N LEU A 525 -31.54 22.13 11.78
CA LEU A 525 -32.24 21.34 10.76
C LEU A 525 -31.38 20.15 10.34
N PHE A 526 -31.99 18.97 10.32
CA PHE A 526 -31.30 17.76 9.90
C PHE A 526 -31.07 17.72 8.39
N THR A 527 -29.84 17.38 8.01
CA THR A 527 -29.46 17.00 6.65
C THR A 527 -28.88 15.58 6.66
N PRO A 528 -29.04 14.79 5.58
CA PRO A 528 -28.44 13.46 5.50
C PRO A 528 -26.92 13.54 5.70
N LEU A 529 -26.41 12.85 6.73
CA LEU A 529 -24.99 12.88 7.11
C LEU A 529 -24.13 11.95 6.26
N MET A 530 -24.75 10.97 5.62
CA MET A 530 -24.09 10.01 4.75
C MET A 530 -25.07 9.47 3.71
N VAL A 531 -24.56 9.16 2.53
CA VAL A 531 -25.32 8.56 1.44
C VAL A 531 -24.89 7.12 1.23
N ARG A 532 -25.71 6.33 0.52
CA ARG A 532 -25.35 4.95 0.21
C ARG A 532 -24.19 4.90 -0.77
N VAL A 533 -23.34 3.89 -0.62
CA VAL A 533 -22.36 3.50 -1.62
C VAL A 533 -23.09 2.83 -2.77
N GLU A 534 -22.87 3.37 -3.97
CA GLU A 534 -23.40 2.89 -5.24
C GLU A 534 -22.34 2.04 -5.93
N ARG A 535 -22.75 0.90 -6.51
CA ARG A 535 -21.83 -0.04 -7.19
C ARG A 535 -21.16 0.62 -8.39
N GLU A 536 -21.93 1.43 -9.10
CA GLU A 536 -21.53 2.16 -10.29
C GLU A 536 -20.32 3.07 -10.02
N LYS A 537 -20.23 3.66 -8.82
CA LYS A 537 -19.07 4.49 -8.42
C LYS A 537 -17.80 3.67 -8.20
N ILE A 538 -17.93 2.45 -7.67
CA ILE A 538 -16.79 1.54 -7.52
C ILE A 538 -16.34 1.06 -8.90
N GLU A 539 -17.26 0.68 -9.76
CA GLU A 539 -16.95 0.26 -11.13
C GLU A 539 -16.27 1.39 -11.92
N ALA A 540 -16.75 2.63 -11.78
CA ALA A 540 -16.11 3.81 -12.37
C ALA A 540 -14.69 4.03 -11.84
N MET A 541 -14.48 3.93 -10.52
CA MET A 541 -13.16 4.02 -9.89
C MET A 541 -12.20 2.94 -10.40
N LEU A 542 -12.64 1.68 -10.47
CA LEU A 542 -11.82 0.57 -10.97
C LEU A 542 -11.51 0.72 -12.46
N THR A 543 -12.46 1.24 -13.24
CA THR A 543 -12.25 1.55 -14.66
C THR A 543 -11.22 2.66 -14.84
N GLN A 544 -11.32 3.75 -14.08
CA GLN A 544 -10.30 4.81 -14.08
C GLN A 544 -8.94 4.29 -13.62
N THR A 545 -8.90 3.42 -12.61
CA THR A 545 -7.64 2.82 -12.11
C THR A 545 -6.95 2.03 -13.23
N ARG A 546 -7.69 1.20 -13.95
CA ARG A 546 -7.17 0.47 -15.12
C ARG A 546 -6.74 1.42 -16.25
N GLY A 547 -7.53 2.47 -16.52
CA GLY A 547 -7.20 3.49 -17.53
C GLY A 547 -5.95 4.31 -17.19
N ASN A 548 -5.77 4.69 -15.92
CA ASN A 548 -4.59 5.39 -15.42
C ASN A 548 -3.34 4.52 -15.61
N THR A 549 -3.45 3.22 -15.34
CA THR A 549 -2.37 2.25 -15.55
C THR A 549 -1.92 2.22 -17.01
N VAL A 550 -2.85 2.19 -17.97
CA VAL A 550 -2.56 2.23 -19.42
C VAL A 550 -1.99 3.58 -19.88
N SER A 551 -2.32 4.67 -19.18
CA SER A 551 -1.83 6.01 -19.50
C SER A 551 -0.42 6.30 -18.94
N GLU A 552 -0.06 5.77 -17.77
CA GLU A 552 1.31 5.84 -17.24
C GLU A 552 2.29 4.97 -18.03
N GLU A 553 1.84 3.82 -18.56
CA GLU A 553 2.66 2.92 -19.40
C GLU A 553 3.05 3.51 -20.76
N LYS A 554 2.46 4.65 -21.18
CA LYS A 554 2.85 5.33 -22.44
C LYS A 554 4.14 6.13 -22.36
N LYS A 555 4.88 6.11 -21.24
CA LYS A 555 6.20 6.76 -21.09
C LYS A 555 7.33 5.82 -20.66
N GLN A 556 7.46 4.64 -21.29
CA GLN A 556 8.73 4.00 -21.69
C GLN A 556 8.41 2.65 -22.36
N PRO A 557 9.17 2.20 -23.38
CA PRO A 557 8.82 1.00 -24.12
C PRO A 557 9.35 -0.24 -23.39
N GLN A 558 8.47 -1.01 -22.76
CA GLN A 558 8.70 -2.44 -22.53
C GLN A 558 7.42 -3.22 -22.86
N ASN A 559 7.49 -3.88 -23.99
CA ASN A 559 6.44 -4.71 -24.57
C ASN A 559 6.38 -6.02 -23.77
N THR A 560 5.42 -6.15 -22.86
CA THR A 560 4.99 -7.45 -22.35
C THR A 560 3.49 -7.56 -22.51
N ASP A 561 3.09 -7.72 -23.76
CA ASP A 561 2.04 -8.63 -24.19
C ASP A 561 2.02 -8.56 -25.73
N ASN A 562 2.47 -9.62 -26.41
CA ASN A 562 2.36 -9.76 -27.86
C ASN A 562 0.89 -10.02 -28.26
N ILE A 563 -0.03 -9.18 -27.79
CA ILE A 563 -1.42 -9.18 -28.24
C ILE A 563 -1.44 -8.43 -29.56
N ILE A 564 -1.49 -9.20 -30.65
CA ILE A 564 -1.70 -8.65 -31.98
C ILE A 564 -3.18 -8.29 -32.14
N SER A 565 -3.46 -7.22 -32.86
CA SER A 565 -4.84 -6.86 -33.21
C SER A 565 -5.45 -7.87 -34.19
N ILE A 566 -6.77 -7.90 -34.31
CA ILE A 566 -7.45 -8.76 -35.30
C ILE A 566 -7.05 -8.39 -36.73
N GLU A 567 -6.74 -7.11 -36.99
CA GLU A 567 -6.21 -6.63 -38.26
C GLU A 567 -4.79 -7.14 -38.51
N GLU A 568 -3.98 -7.33 -37.47
CA GLU A 568 -2.64 -7.93 -37.58
C GLU A 568 -2.71 -9.44 -37.82
N PHE A 569 -3.60 -10.16 -37.13
CA PHE A 569 -3.85 -11.58 -37.40
C PHE A 569 -4.37 -11.82 -38.82
N SER A 570 -5.29 -10.97 -39.29
CA SER A 570 -5.86 -11.05 -40.65
C SER A 570 -4.84 -10.86 -41.79
N LYS A 571 -3.64 -10.33 -41.48
CA LYS A 571 -2.54 -10.23 -42.45
C LYS A 571 -1.83 -11.57 -42.69
N ILE A 572 -2.05 -12.59 -41.86
CA ILE A 572 -1.40 -13.90 -41.98
C ILE A 572 -2.24 -14.81 -42.88
N ASP A 573 -1.69 -15.27 -44.01
CA ASP A 573 -2.37 -16.20 -44.94
C ASP A 573 -2.14 -17.63 -44.48
N LEU A 574 -2.99 -18.12 -43.57
CA LEU A 574 -2.99 -19.50 -43.10
C LEU A 574 -3.81 -20.39 -44.03
N ARG A 575 -3.21 -21.47 -44.55
CA ARG A 575 -3.86 -22.40 -45.46
C ARG A 575 -3.66 -23.85 -45.06
N VAL A 576 -4.63 -24.69 -45.42
CA VAL A 576 -4.50 -26.14 -45.38
C VAL A 576 -3.62 -26.60 -46.54
N ALA A 577 -2.60 -27.39 -46.25
CA ALA A 577 -1.67 -27.96 -47.23
C ALA A 577 -1.60 -29.49 -47.10
N ARG A 578 -1.42 -30.20 -48.22
CA ARG A 578 -1.12 -31.64 -48.23
C ARG A 578 0.38 -31.86 -48.36
N ILE A 579 0.93 -32.70 -47.51
CA ILE A 579 2.33 -33.11 -47.62
C ILE A 579 2.42 -34.15 -48.75
N VAL A 580 3.03 -33.78 -49.88
CA VAL A 580 3.18 -34.68 -51.05
C VAL A 580 4.53 -35.38 -51.08
N ALA A 581 5.54 -34.81 -50.43
CA ALA A 581 6.83 -35.46 -50.18
C ALA A 581 7.43 -34.98 -48.85
N ALA A 582 8.17 -35.86 -48.19
CA ALA A 582 8.94 -35.54 -47.00
C ALA A 582 10.28 -36.28 -47.06
N GLU A 583 11.37 -35.57 -46.78
CA GLU A 583 12.74 -36.09 -46.83
C GLU A 583 13.56 -35.57 -45.64
N GLU A 584 14.58 -36.34 -45.25
CA GLU A 584 15.57 -35.86 -44.28
C GLU A 584 16.50 -34.83 -44.92
N VAL A 585 16.97 -33.89 -44.12
CA VAL A 585 17.95 -32.89 -44.55
C VAL A 585 19.34 -33.35 -44.13
N GLU A 586 20.19 -33.64 -45.10
CA GLU A 586 21.58 -34.05 -44.86
C GLU A 586 22.35 -32.94 -44.12
N GLY A 587 22.89 -33.27 -42.93
CA GLY A 587 23.61 -32.32 -42.08
C GLY A 587 22.73 -31.45 -41.15
N ALA A 588 21.45 -31.76 -40.98
CA ALA A 588 20.58 -31.12 -39.99
C ALA A 588 19.82 -32.12 -39.10
N ASP A 589 20.14 -32.13 -37.81
CA ASP A 589 19.61 -33.12 -36.85
C ASP A 589 18.14 -32.90 -36.47
N LYS A 590 17.57 -31.74 -36.79
CA LYS A 590 16.22 -31.33 -36.36
C LYS A 590 15.22 -31.09 -37.49
N LEU A 591 15.67 -31.06 -38.75
CA LEU A 591 14.87 -30.58 -39.88
C LEU A 591 14.43 -31.71 -40.82
N LEU A 592 13.18 -31.64 -41.27
CA LEU A 592 12.67 -32.36 -42.44
C LEU A 592 12.36 -31.37 -43.57
N ARG A 593 12.65 -31.76 -44.81
CA ARG A 593 12.24 -31.03 -46.02
C ARG A 593 10.88 -31.55 -46.46
N LEU A 594 9.88 -30.69 -46.50
CA LEU A 594 8.52 -31.03 -46.90
C LEU A 594 8.17 -30.32 -48.20
N GLN A 595 7.53 -31.04 -49.12
CA GLN A 595 6.79 -30.44 -50.23
C GLN A 595 5.32 -30.43 -49.94
N LEU A 596 4.73 -29.23 -50.00
CA LEU A 596 3.38 -28.94 -49.60
C LEU A 596 2.55 -28.51 -50.81
N ASP A 597 1.48 -29.25 -51.08
CA ASP A 597 0.48 -28.92 -52.09
C ASP A 597 -0.65 -28.09 -51.47
N LEU A 598 -0.87 -26.90 -52.01
CA LEU A 598 -1.94 -25.96 -51.64
C LEU A 598 -3.11 -26.01 -52.64
N GLY A 599 -3.13 -26.97 -53.57
CA GLY A 599 -4.14 -27.12 -54.61
C GLY A 599 -3.90 -26.23 -55.84
N ASP A 600 -3.51 -24.97 -55.65
CA ASP A 600 -3.17 -24.02 -56.71
C ASP A 600 -1.65 -23.94 -56.99
N SER A 601 -0.84 -24.38 -56.04
CA SER A 601 0.61 -24.22 -56.04
C SER A 601 1.27 -25.23 -55.11
N GLN A 602 2.56 -25.50 -55.34
CA GLN A 602 3.40 -26.27 -54.42
C GLN A 602 4.44 -25.36 -53.79
N LYS A 603 4.72 -25.59 -52.51
CA LYS A 603 5.71 -24.84 -51.74
C LYS A 603 6.61 -25.76 -50.94
N GLN A 604 7.89 -25.44 -50.92
CA GLN A 604 8.86 -26.14 -50.09
C GLN A 604 8.98 -25.48 -48.72
N VAL A 605 8.99 -26.28 -47.65
CA VAL A 605 9.31 -25.80 -46.30
C VAL A 605 10.29 -26.72 -45.59
N PHE A 606 11.06 -26.17 -44.67
CA PHE A 606 11.86 -26.97 -43.75
C PHE A 606 11.28 -26.88 -42.34
N ALA A 607 10.88 -28.02 -41.79
CA ALA A 607 10.15 -28.12 -40.53
C ALA A 607 11.00 -28.78 -39.44
N GLY A 608 11.03 -28.16 -38.26
CA GLY A 608 11.78 -28.63 -37.08
C GLY A 608 11.16 -29.83 -36.35
N ILE A 609 10.59 -30.79 -37.08
CA ILE A 609 9.75 -31.86 -36.53
C ILE A 609 10.38 -33.26 -36.63
N LYS A 610 11.66 -33.36 -37.01
CA LYS A 610 12.37 -34.63 -37.22
C LYS A 610 12.41 -35.52 -35.97
N SER A 611 12.44 -34.93 -34.77
CA SER A 611 12.47 -35.69 -33.51
C SER A 611 11.13 -36.36 -33.17
N ALA A 612 10.04 -36.02 -33.86
CA ALA A 612 8.70 -36.53 -33.57
C ALA A 612 8.06 -37.33 -34.73
N TYR A 613 8.54 -37.17 -35.97
CA TYR A 613 7.94 -37.82 -37.14
C TYR A 613 9.02 -38.36 -38.09
N ALA A 614 8.82 -39.58 -38.58
CA ALA A 614 9.58 -40.09 -39.72
C ALA A 614 8.98 -39.54 -41.04
N PRO A 615 9.79 -39.32 -42.09
CA PRO A 615 9.29 -38.79 -43.36
C PRO A 615 8.13 -39.60 -43.97
N SER A 616 8.17 -40.93 -43.86
CA SER A 616 7.12 -41.84 -44.37
C SER A 616 5.74 -41.57 -43.76
N ASP A 617 5.70 -41.10 -42.51
CA ASP A 617 4.47 -40.95 -41.74
C ASP A 617 3.74 -39.63 -42.05
N LEU A 618 4.40 -38.74 -42.80
CA LEU A 618 3.90 -37.42 -43.13
C LEU A 618 3.25 -37.37 -44.51
N ILE A 619 3.69 -38.22 -45.45
CA ILE A 619 3.21 -38.19 -46.84
C ILE A 619 1.70 -38.50 -46.87
N GLY A 620 0.94 -37.63 -47.53
CA GLY A 620 -0.51 -37.70 -47.67
C GLY A 620 -1.29 -36.96 -46.58
N ARG A 621 -0.67 -36.60 -45.44
CA ARG A 621 -1.33 -35.87 -44.34
C ARG A 621 -1.64 -34.42 -44.73
N LEU A 622 -2.70 -33.88 -44.13
CA LEU A 622 -3.01 -32.46 -44.18
C LEU A 622 -2.42 -31.75 -42.98
N THR A 623 -1.92 -30.53 -43.19
CA THR A 623 -1.34 -29.68 -42.15
C THR A 623 -1.72 -28.21 -42.39
N VAL A 624 -1.54 -27.38 -41.36
CA VAL A 624 -1.63 -25.92 -41.50
C VAL A 624 -0.28 -25.32 -41.89
N MET A 625 -0.29 -24.44 -42.89
CA MET A 625 0.86 -23.68 -43.37
C MET A 625 0.59 -22.17 -43.34
N VAL A 626 1.58 -21.38 -42.92
CA VAL A 626 1.63 -19.94 -43.18
C VAL A 626 2.18 -19.71 -44.59
N ALA A 627 1.32 -19.30 -45.52
CA ALA A 627 1.61 -19.27 -46.95
C ALA A 627 2.19 -17.93 -47.44
N ASN A 628 2.05 -16.83 -46.70
CA ASN A 628 2.53 -15.50 -47.10
C ASN A 628 3.76 -15.00 -46.30
N LEU A 629 4.53 -15.91 -45.70
CA LEU A 629 5.84 -15.57 -45.16
C LEU A 629 6.82 -15.31 -46.30
N ALA A 630 7.69 -14.31 -46.12
CA ALA A 630 8.78 -14.05 -47.04
C ALA A 630 9.69 -15.30 -47.13
N PRO A 631 10.05 -15.75 -48.34
CA PRO A 631 10.94 -16.90 -48.49
C PRO A 631 12.28 -16.67 -47.79
N ARG A 632 12.74 -17.69 -47.05
CA ARG A 632 14.02 -17.64 -46.34
C ARG A 632 15.01 -18.60 -46.97
N THR A 633 16.11 -18.06 -47.50
CA THR A 633 17.24 -18.88 -47.97
C THR A 633 17.95 -19.48 -46.76
N MET A 634 18.06 -20.80 -46.74
CA MET A 634 18.81 -21.56 -45.74
C MET A 634 19.91 -22.35 -46.42
N ARG A 635 20.85 -22.87 -45.62
CA ARG A 635 21.99 -23.66 -46.10
C ARG A 635 21.57 -24.83 -47.01
N PHE A 636 20.36 -25.35 -46.85
CA PHE A 636 19.85 -26.56 -47.51
C PHE A 636 18.80 -26.28 -48.60
N GLY A 637 18.50 -25.01 -48.89
CA GLY A 637 17.48 -24.59 -49.86
C GLY A 637 16.63 -23.42 -49.37
N VAL A 638 15.59 -23.07 -50.13
CA VAL A 638 14.66 -21.99 -49.79
C VAL A 638 13.43 -22.57 -49.07
N SER A 639 13.04 -21.96 -47.93
CA SER A 639 11.76 -22.23 -47.25
C SER A 639 10.76 -21.15 -47.62
N GLU A 640 9.65 -21.53 -48.24
CA GLU A 640 8.65 -20.63 -48.82
C GLU A 640 7.41 -20.46 -47.92
N GLY A 641 7.54 -20.88 -46.65
CA GLY A 641 6.56 -20.72 -45.59
C GLY A 641 6.93 -21.55 -44.37
N MET A 642 5.95 -21.79 -43.51
CA MET A 642 6.13 -22.49 -42.22
C MET A 642 4.90 -23.35 -41.90
N VAL A 643 5.11 -24.58 -41.47
CA VAL A 643 4.04 -25.43 -40.91
C VAL A 643 3.87 -25.18 -39.42
N LEU A 644 2.65 -25.33 -38.91
CA LEU A 644 2.35 -25.12 -37.50
C LEU A 644 2.34 -26.43 -36.72
N ALA A 645 3.02 -26.44 -35.57
CA ALA A 645 3.05 -27.54 -34.63
C ALA A 645 2.94 -27.01 -33.20
N ALA A 646 2.28 -27.77 -32.32
CA ALA A 646 2.21 -27.49 -30.89
C ALA A 646 3.32 -28.24 -30.13
N GLY A 647 3.86 -27.62 -29.07
CA GLY A 647 4.84 -28.26 -28.20
C GLY A 647 5.00 -27.55 -26.86
N ASP A 648 5.33 -28.31 -25.82
CA ASP A 648 5.53 -27.89 -24.43
C ASP A 648 6.98 -28.07 -23.95
N GLY A 649 7.90 -28.28 -24.91
CA GLY A 649 9.30 -28.62 -24.65
C GLY A 649 9.58 -30.11 -24.43
N LYS A 650 8.54 -30.97 -24.33
CA LYS A 650 8.67 -32.43 -24.17
C LYS A 650 8.25 -33.23 -25.42
N GLY A 651 7.38 -32.68 -26.27
CA GLY A 651 6.96 -33.30 -27.55
C GLY A 651 6.55 -32.28 -28.61
N LEU A 652 6.50 -32.70 -29.88
CA LEU A 652 6.05 -31.89 -31.02
C LEU A 652 4.87 -32.56 -31.73
N PHE A 653 3.79 -31.81 -31.95
CA PHE A 653 2.56 -32.30 -32.54
C PHE A 653 2.16 -31.43 -33.74
N LEU A 654 2.19 -32.01 -34.95
CA LEU A 654 1.78 -31.31 -36.17
C LEU A 654 0.28 -31.01 -36.15
N LEU A 655 -0.12 -29.76 -36.42
CA LEU A 655 -1.53 -29.38 -36.43
C LEU A 655 -2.21 -29.85 -37.72
N GLN A 656 -3.24 -30.68 -37.57
CA GLN A 656 -4.00 -31.27 -38.66
C GLN A 656 -5.46 -30.78 -38.63
N PRO A 657 -6.04 -30.38 -39.77
CA PRO A 657 -7.45 -30.00 -39.83
C PRO A 657 -8.39 -31.23 -39.80
N ASP A 658 -9.63 -31.01 -39.38
CA ASP A 658 -10.69 -32.02 -39.33
C ASP A 658 -11.10 -32.57 -40.71
N SER A 659 -11.80 -33.70 -40.71
CA SER A 659 -12.29 -34.37 -41.92
C SER A 659 -13.20 -33.45 -42.75
N GLY A 660 -12.90 -33.32 -44.04
CA GLY A 660 -13.60 -32.42 -44.98
C GLY A 660 -12.76 -31.23 -45.45
N ALA A 661 -11.65 -30.92 -44.76
CA ALA A 661 -10.68 -29.96 -45.25
C ALA A 661 -9.94 -30.46 -46.49
N VAL A 662 -9.71 -29.57 -47.46
CA VAL A 662 -8.94 -29.86 -48.69
C VAL A 662 -7.80 -28.86 -48.87
N PRO A 663 -6.72 -29.22 -49.60
CA PRO A 663 -5.63 -28.30 -49.92
C PRO A 663 -6.13 -26.95 -50.48
N GLY A 664 -5.55 -25.86 -49.98
CA GLY A 664 -5.86 -24.49 -50.42
C GLY A 664 -6.93 -23.76 -49.63
N MET A 665 -7.69 -24.45 -48.77
CA MET A 665 -8.66 -23.79 -47.88
C MET A 665 -7.97 -22.81 -46.94
N LYS A 666 -8.47 -21.57 -46.86
CA LYS A 666 -8.01 -20.56 -45.91
C LYS A 666 -8.57 -20.81 -44.51
N ILE A 667 -7.71 -20.63 -43.51
CA ILE A 667 -8.09 -20.67 -42.09
C ILE A 667 -8.54 -19.27 -41.69
N LYS A 668 -9.65 -19.18 -40.97
CA LYS A 668 -10.31 -17.92 -40.57
C LYS A 668 -10.38 -17.82 -39.06
#